data_AF-A0A0A2LV25-F1
#
_entry.id   AF-A0A0A2LV25-F1
#
_cell.length_a   1.000
_cell.length_b   1.000
_cell.length_c   1.000
_cell.angle_alpha   90.00
_cell.angle_beta   90.00
_cell.angle_gamma   90.00
#
_symmetry.space_group_name_H-M   'P 1'
#
loop_
_entity.id
_entity.type
_entity.pdbx_description
1 polymer ?
#
loop_
_entity_poly.entity_id
_entity_poly.type
_entity_poly.pdbx_seq_one_letter_code
_entity_poly.pdbx_strand_id
1 'polypeptide(L)'
;MNSLTQKFNTKHDTAPFNSIKTEDFLPAFNEGIAAAKKEIDKIISNPEEVTFENTIEALSYSGDMLDRTSGIFFNLHSAETNDDIQKIAMEVSPMLSEFSNDIRLNKDLFERVKAVYDKRDSLTLTPEQSTLLEKKYKSFARNGANLPEDKKSRLREIDKELSQLSLKFGENVLAETNAFQLHITNENDLSGLPEGAIEAAHEVAKSLEKDGWVFTLDFPSYMPFMTYADNRELRKKMALAFGAKGFQNNEFDNQETVLQIVKLRHERANLLGYKSHADFVLEERMAESPEKVRTFLNDLLVKAKPAAQKEFAELTAFAKELDGLDHLEKWDGAYYAEKLKQKLFNLDDEKLKPYFELDKVLNGAFTIAGKLYGISFTEVHDIDKYHKDVRTYEVKDTNGDLVAVFYADFFPRKGKRNGAWMTSFKSQYIKNGVNERPHVSIVCNFTKPTGTKPSLLTFNEVTTLFHEFGHALHGMLANTTYPNLSGTSVYWDFVELPSQIMENWCYEPEALELFAHHYKTGEVIPMEYIEKIKDSAAFQEGMATLRQLSFGLLDMGWHAQDPAAIGDVKSFEIEQFSPTQLYPDVQENAMSTAFSHIFQGGYSSGYYSYKWAEVLDADAFEYFKEKGIFDKETADKFKNNILSKGGTEHPMLLYKRFRGQEPKPEALLKRAGLLS
;
A
#
# COMPACT_ATOMS: atom_id res chain seq x y z
N MET A 1 -18.97 9.11 29.23
CA MET A 1 -19.15 8.27 28.03
C MET A 1 -18.10 8.71 27.04
N ASN A 2 -17.36 7.76 26.49
CA ASN A 2 -16.27 8.02 25.56
C ASN A 2 -16.83 8.46 24.20
N SER A 3 -16.27 9.50 23.59
CA SER A 3 -16.76 10.00 22.29
C SER A 3 -16.51 9.02 21.16
N LEU A 4 -15.48 8.17 21.26
CA LEU A 4 -15.15 7.14 20.25
C LEU A 4 -16.16 5.99 20.22
N THR A 5 -16.94 5.79 21.29
CA THR A 5 -17.91 4.69 21.42
C THR A 5 -19.35 5.13 21.18
N GLN A 6 -19.53 6.28 20.54
CA GLN A 6 -20.83 6.81 20.18
C GLN A 6 -20.91 7.13 18.70
N LYS A 7 -22.12 7.20 18.16
CA LYS A 7 -22.34 7.78 16.84
C LYS A 7 -21.86 9.24 16.86
N PHE A 8 -21.00 9.61 15.93
CA PHE A 8 -20.48 10.98 15.85
C PHE A 8 -21.58 11.93 15.35
N ASN A 9 -21.71 13.07 16.03
CA ASN A 9 -22.68 14.13 15.69
C ASN A 9 -22.05 15.25 14.84
N THR A 10 -20.82 15.04 14.39
CA THR A 10 -20.09 15.88 13.44
C THR A 10 -20.72 15.82 12.06
N LYS A 11 -20.32 16.75 11.18
CA LYS A 11 -20.75 16.78 9.79
C LYS A 11 -20.41 15.46 9.09
N HIS A 12 -21.38 14.90 8.36
CA HIS A 12 -21.31 13.59 7.71
C HIS A 12 -20.91 12.44 8.65
N ASP A 13 -21.13 12.62 9.95
CA ASP A 13 -20.64 11.73 11.00
C ASP A 13 -19.11 11.57 11.07
N THR A 14 -18.30 12.47 10.53
CA THR A 14 -16.82 12.38 10.53
C THR A 14 -16.15 12.24 11.90
N ALA A 15 -14.94 11.68 11.98
CA ALA A 15 -14.26 11.52 13.27
C ALA A 15 -13.97 12.89 13.92
N PRO A 16 -14.31 13.12 15.21
CA PRO A 16 -14.06 14.39 15.89
C PRO A 16 -12.61 14.49 16.35
N PHE A 17 -11.65 14.46 15.42
CA PHE A 17 -10.21 14.40 15.71
C PHE A 17 -9.73 15.47 16.68
N ASN A 18 -10.31 16.68 16.69
CA ASN A 18 -9.92 17.75 17.60
C ASN A 18 -10.29 17.45 19.06
N SER A 19 -11.27 16.56 19.30
CA SER A 19 -11.76 16.20 20.63
C SER A 19 -11.21 14.87 21.14
N ILE A 20 -10.62 14.04 20.27
CA ILE A 20 -10.07 12.74 20.63
C ILE A 20 -8.72 12.95 21.33
N LYS A 21 -8.58 12.39 22.53
CA LYS A 21 -7.29 12.30 23.23
C LYS A 21 -6.73 10.90 23.16
N THR A 22 -5.41 10.78 23.25
CA THR A 22 -4.71 9.49 23.28
C THR A 22 -5.25 8.56 24.38
N GLU A 23 -5.55 9.11 25.57
CA GLU A 23 -6.12 8.38 26.71
C GLU A 23 -7.53 7.83 26.47
N ASP A 24 -8.25 8.31 25.45
CA ASP A 24 -9.59 7.82 25.12
C ASP A 24 -9.57 6.46 24.42
N PHE A 25 -8.46 6.07 23.77
CA PHE A 25 -8.45 4.87 22.92
C PHE A 25 -8.59 3.56 23.69
N LEU A 26 -7.77 3.34 24.73
CA LEU A 26 -7.81 2.06 25.46
C LEU A 26 -9.19 1.80 26.11
N PRO A 27 -9.84 2.76 26.77
CA PRO A 27 -11.23 2.60 27.21
C PRO A 27 -12.19 2.33 26.05
N ALA A 28 -12.03 3.03 24.91
CA ALA A 28 -12.90 2.84 23.74
C ALA A 28 -12.77 1.45 23.13
N PHE A 29 -11.56 0.87 23.08
CA PHE A 29 -11.35 -0.51 22.63
C PHE A 29 -12.00 -1.51 23.57
N ASN A 30 -11.87 -1.33 24.89
CA ASN A 30 -12.52 -2.20 25.88
C ASN A 30 -14.06 -2.16 25.74
N GLU A 31 -14.64 -0.96 25.66
CA GLU A 31 -16.07 -0.77 25.43
C GLU A 31 -16.52 -1.34 24.06
N GLY A 32 -15.72 -1.13 23.01
CA GLY A 32 -15.90 -1.66 21.66
C GLY A 32 -15.97 -3.18 21.59
N ILE A 33 -14.97 -3.85 22.17
CA ILE A 33 -14.92 -5.31 22.27
C ILE A 33 -16.12 -5.82 23.08
N ALA A 34 -16.46 -5.20 24.20
CA ALA A 34 -17.59 -5.61 25.01
C ALA A 34 -18.94 -5.45 24.29
N ALA A 35 -19.11 -4.37 23.51
CA ALA A 35 -20.31 -4.14 22.70
C ALA A 35 -20.41 -5.17 21.58
N ALA A 36 -19.31 -5.41 20.85
CA ALA A 36 -19.27 -6.39 19.77
C ALA A 36 -19.54 -7.81 20.28
N LYS A 37 -18.99 -8.20 21.44
CA LYS A 37 -19.32 -9.49 22.09
C LYS A 37 -20.82 -9.63 22.36
N LYS A 38 -21.48 -8.58 22.87
CA LYS A 38 -22.95 -8.60 23.09
C LYS A 38 -23.75 -8.71 21.79
N GLU A 39 -23.28 -8.13 20.70
CA GLU A 39 -23.93 -8.26 19.39
C GLU A 39 -23.83 -9.70 18.88
N ILE A 40 -22.68 -10.33 19.07
CA ILE A 40 -22.44 -11.73 18.72
C ILE A 40 -23.28 -12.66 19.61
N ASP A 41 -23.35 -12.41 20.91
CA ASP A 41 -24.19 -13.19 21.83
C ASP A 41 -25.65 -13.16 21.40
N LYS A 42 -26.17 -12.01 20.94
CA LYS A 42 -27.53 -11.90 20.39
C LYS A 42 -27.75 -12.75 19.14
N ILE A 43 -26.75 -12.85 18.27
CA ILE A 43 -26.82 -13.71 17.08
C ILE A 43 -26.87 -15.18 17.51
N ILE A 44 -25.99 -15.58 18.41
CA ILE A 44 -25.90 -16.95 18.93
C ILE A 44 -27.21 -17.35 19.63
N SER A 45 -27.72 -16.48 20.52
CA SER A 45 -28.89 -16.75 21.35
C SER A 45 -30.24 -16.49 20.65
N ASN A 46 -30.26 -16.16 19.36
CA ASN A 46 -31.50 -15.91 18.64
C ASN A 46 -32.33 -17.22 18.54
N PRO A 47 -33.54 -17.28 19.13
CA PRO A 47 -34.35 -18.50 19.18
C PRO A 47 -35.11 -18.80 17.88
N GLU A 48 -35.15 -17.87 16.93
CA GLU A 48 -35.77 -18.06 15.62
C GLU A 48 -34.98 -19.09 14.78
N GLU A 49 -35.63 -19.64 13.74
CA GLU A 49 -34.93 -20.52 12.80
C GLU A 49 -33.74 -19.78 12.18
N VAL A 50 -32.59 -20.45 12.06
CA VAL A 50 -31.36 -19.86 11.52
C VAL A 50 -31.57 -19.48 10.05
N THR A 51 -31.41 -18.18 9.73
CA THR A 51 -31.52 -17.63 8.37
C THR A 51 -30.27 -16.85 7.97
N PHE A 52 -30.21 -16.45 6.70
CA PHE A 52 -29.16 -15.56 6.22
C PHE A 52 -29.17 -14.22 6.98
N GLU A 53 -30.36 -13.63 7.16
CA GLU A 53 -30.56 -12.30 7.77
C GLU A 53 -30.13 -12.29 9.24
N ASN A 54 -30.62 -13.27 10.02
CA ASN A 54 -30.39 -13.28 11.46
C ASN A 54 -29.00 -13.79 11.88
N THR A 55 -28.18 -14.24 10.92
CA THR A 55 -26.86 -14.81 11.18
C THR A 55 -25.78 -14.16 10.32
N ILE A 56 -25.85 -14.30 8.99
CA ILE A 56 -24.78 -13.86 8.09
C ILE A 56 -24.80 -12.34 7.92
N GLU A 57 -25.97 -11.78 7.64
CA GLU A 57 -26.15 -10.32 7.53
C GLU A 57 -25.96 -9.64 8.88
N ALA A 58 -26.54 -10.19 9.95
CA ALA A 58 -26.34 -9.69 11.31
C ALA A 58 -24.84 -9.62 11.69
N LEU A 59 -24.06 -10.66 11.37
CA LEU A 59 -22.61 -10.70 11.58
C LEU A 59 -21.84 -9.72 10.68
N SER A 60 -22.42 -9.28 9.56
CA SER A 60 -21.79 -8.30 8.67
C SER A 60 -21.89 -6.86 9.17
N TYR A 61 -22.78 -6.59 10.13
CA TYR A 61 -22.98 -5.28 10.75
C TYR A 61 -22.68 -5.28 12.26
N SER A 62 -22.06 -6.34 12.77
CA SER A 62 -21.59 -6.41 14.15
C SER A 62 -20.18 -5.84 14.26
N GLY A 63 -19.89 -5.14 15.35
CA GLY A 63 -18.55 -4.59 15.60
C GLY A 63 -18.28 -3.25 14.92
N ASP A 64 -19.25 -2.63 14.23
CA ASP A 64 -19.08 -1.38 13.49
C ASP A 64 -18.41 -0.27 14.33
N MET A 65 -18.75 -0.17 15.62
CA MET A 65 -18.14 0.78 16.57
C MET A 65 -16.65 0.49 16.82
N LEU A 66 -16.30 -0.79 16.99
CA LEU A 66 -14.92 -1.24 17.19
C LEU A 66 -14.11 -1.04 15.91
N ASP A 67 -14.68 -1.35 14.75
CA ASP A 67 -14.05 -1.16 13.44
C ASP A 67 -13.74 0.32 13.20
N ARG A 68 -14.70 1.20 13.50
CA ARG A 68 -14.53 2.65 13.39
C ARG A 68 -13.43 3.19 14.32
N THR A 69 -13.43 2.73 15.57
CA THR A 69 -12.38 3.10 16.55
C THR A 69 -11.01 2.60 16.10
N SER A 70 -10.94 1.37 15.61
CA SER A 70 -9.72 0.75 15.10
C SER A 70 -9.17 1.51 13.88
N GLY A 71 -10.02 1.86 12.92
CA GLY A 71 -9.63 2.61 11.74
C GLY A 71 -9.03 3.98 12.07
N ILE A 72 -9.62 4.69 13.03
CA ILE A 72 -9.09 5.97 13.54
C ILE A 72 -7.73 5.75 14.22
N PHE A 73 -7.65 4.81 15.16
CA PHE A 73 -6.45 4.56 15.94
C PHE A 73 -5.27 4.11 15.07
N PHE A 74 -5.46 3.12 14.18
CA PHE A 74 -4.38 2.60 13.35
C PHE A 74 -3.98 3.55 12.21
N ASN A 75 -4.87 4.46 11.80
CA ASN A 75 -4.46 5.60 10.98
C ASN A 75 -3.52 6.52 11.76
N LEU A 76 -3.85 6.90 13.01
CA LEU A 76 -2.93 7.70 13.84
C LEU A 76 -1.61 6.97 14.07
N HIS A 77 -1.65 5.67 14.40
CA HIS A 77 -0.45 4.86 14.59
C HIS A 77 0.45 4.78 13.34
N SER A 78 -0.09 4.93 12.13
CA SER A 78 0.69 4.91 10.89
C SER A 78 1.07 6.31 10.37
N ALA A 79 0.20 7.30 10.54
CA ALA A 79 0.34 8.64 9.98
C ALA A 79 0.81 9.70 10.99
N GLU A 80 0.57 9.52 12.28
CA GLU A 80 0.82 10.51 13.35
C GLU A 80 1.11 9.84 14.71
N THR A 81 2.04 8.88 14.71
CA THR A 81 2.37 8.10 15.91
C THR A 81 3.31 8.86 16.85
N ASN A 82 3.30 8.43 18.10
CA ASN A 82 4.19 8.88 19.16
C ASN A 82 4.32 7.75 20.20
N ASP A 83 5.18 7.94 21.20
CA ASP A 83 5.47 6.94 22.23
C ASP A 83 4.20 6.44 22.95
N ASP A 84 3.20 7.29 23.16
CA ASP A 84 1.97 6.90 23.84
C ASP A 84 1.01 6.12 22.93
N ILE A 85 0.89 6.52 21.66
CA ILE A 85 0.12 5.77 20.65
C ILE A 85 0.77 4.38 20.41
N GLN A 86 2.10 4.29 20.35
CA GLN A 86 2.83 3.02 20.24
C GLN A 86 2.59 2.10 21.44
N LYS A 87 2.69 2.63 22.67
CA LYS A 87 2.35 1.86 23.89
C LYS A 87 0.93 1.32 23.85
N ILE A 88 -0.05 2.16 23.45
CA ILE A 88 -1.44 1.71 23.31
C ILE A 88 -1.53 0.64 22.22
N ALA A 89 -0.84 0.79 21.08
CA ALA A 89 -0.87 -0.18 19.98
C ALA A 89 -0.42 -1.57 20.45
N MET A 90 0.64 -1.61 21.26
CA MET A 90 1.18 -2.84 21.86
C MET A 90 0.22 -3.50 22.87
N GLU A 91 -0.68 -2.74 23.49
CA GLU A 91 -1.73 -3.27 24.39
C GLU A 91 -2.97 -3.71 23.61
N VAL A 92 -3.46 -2.88 22.68
CA VAL A 92 -4.75 -3.12 21.99
C VAL A 92 -4.65 -4.17 20.90
N SER A 93 -3.50 -4.34 20.25
CA SER A 93 -3.36 -5.33 19.16
C SER A 93 -3.53 -6.77 19.64
N PRO A 94 -2.93 -7.20 20.76
CA PRO A 94 -3.27 -8.46 21.41
C PRO A 94 -4.75 -8.61 21.74
N MET A 95 -5.38 -7.57 22.29
CA MET A 95 -6.81 -7.60 22.65
C MET A 95 -7.71 -7.81 21.44
N LEU A 96 -7.41 -7.13 20.32
CA LEU A 96 -8.12 -7.28 19.06
C LEU A 96 -7.89 -8.67 18.44
N SER A 97 -6.66 -9.20 18.54
CA SER A 97 -6.34 -10.56 18.10
C SER A 97 -7.12 -11.61 18.89
N GLU A 98 -7.15 -11.48 20.22
CA GLU A 98 -7.94 -12.32 21.12
C GLU A 98 -9.44 -12.23 20.81
N PHE A 99 -9.99 -11.03 20.64
CA PHE A 99 -11.39 -10.84 20.25
C PHE A 99 -11.70 -11.49 18.88
N SER A 100 -10.83 -11.31 17.89
CA SER A 100 -11.00 -11.93 16.58
C SER A 100 -11.02 -13.46 16.66
N ASN A 101 -10.22 -14.04 17.55
CA ASN A 101 -10.24 -15.47 17.84
C ASN A 101 -11.49 -15.91 18.61
N ASP A 102 -11.99 -15.08 19.54
CA ASP A 102 -13.27 -15.29 20.21
C ASP A 102 -14.42 -15.37 19.21
N ILE A 103 -14.33 -14.71 18.05
CA ILE A 103 -15.32 -14.83 16.98
C ILE A 103 -15.04 -16.08 16.13
N ARG A 104 -13.87 -16.17 15.49
CA ARG A 104 -13.57 -17.22 14.50
C ARG A 104 -13.58 -18.64 15.06
N LEU A 105 -13.28 -18.80 16.34
CA LEU A 105 -13.21 -20.10 17.01
C LEU A 105 -14.48 -20.44 17.80
N ASN A 106 -15.45 -19.53 17.84
CA ASN A 106 -16.72 -19.74 18.52
C ASN A 106 -17.52 -20.84 17.82
N LYS A 107 -17.72 -21.95 18.54
CA LYS A 107 -18.41 -23.12 18.02
C LYS A 107 -19.88 -22.83 17.70
N ASP A 108 -20.60 -22.19 18.62
CA ASP A 108 -22.04 -21.97 18.47
C ASP A 108 -22.33 -20.99 17.32
N LEU A 109 -21.52 -19.94 17.19
CA LEU A 109 -21.60 -19.02 16.05
C LEU A 109 -21.29 -19.74 14.73
N PHE A 110 -20.25 -20.57 14.70
CA PHE A 110 -19.89 -21.32 13.50
C PHE A 110 -20.98 -22.31 13.10
N GLU A 111 -21.61 -23.00 14.06
CA GLU A 111 -22.73 -23.91 13.80
C GLU A 111 -23.91 -23.19 13.13
N ARG A 112 -24.22 -21.95 13.56
CA ARG A 112 -25.23 -21.12 12.89
C ARG A 112 -24.81 -20.74 11.46
N VAL A 113 -23.59 -20.24 11.28
CA VAL A 113 -23.06 -19.88 9.95
C VAL A 113 -23.08 -21.09 9.01
N LYS A 114 -22.63 -22.25 9.50
CA LYS A 114 -22.62 -23.51 8.77
C LYS A 114 -24.04 -23.96 8.41
N ALA A 115 -25.02 -23.82 9.31
CA ALA A 115 -26.40 -24.20 9.01
C ALA A 115 -26.99 -23.40 7.84
N VAL A 116 -26.65 -22.11 7.70
CA VAL A 116 -27.02 -21.32 6.52
C VAL A 116 -26.26 -21.81 5.28
N TYR A 117 -24.95 -22.04 5.40
CA TYR A 117 -24.10 -22.47 4.30
C TYR A 117 -24.48 -23.84 3.72
N ASP A 118 -24.86 -24.80 4.57
CA ASP A 118 -25.28 -26.14 4.16
C ASP A 118 -26.61 -26.08 3.38
N LYS A 119 -27.45 -25.09 3.64
CA LYS A 119 -28.72 -24.84 2.94
C LYS A 119 -28.57 -23.93 1.72
N ARG A 120 -27.37 -23.42 1.40
CA ARG A 120 -27.17 -22.35 0.40
C ARG A 120 -27.81 -22.64 -0.97
N ASP A 121 -27.79 -23.89 -1.42
CA ASP A 121 -28.34 -24.29 -2.73
C ASP A 121 -29.88 -24.21 -2.79
N SER A 122 -30.54 -24.11 -1.63
CA SER A 122 -32.00 -23.94 -1.49
C SER A 122 -32.44 -22.50 -1.22
N LEU A 123 -31.48 -21.58 -0.98
CA LEU A 123 -31.76 -20.18 -0.69
C LEU A 123 -31.79 -19.36 -1.99
N THR A 124 -32.72 -18.43 -2.08
CA THR A 124 -32.73 -17.43 -3.17
C THR A 124 -31.92 -16.22 -2.74
N LEU A 125 -30.60 -16.31 -2.87
CA LEU A 125 -29.66 -15.23 -2.53
C LEU A 125 -29.27 -14.42 -3.77
N THR A 126 -29.04 -13.12 -3.59
CA THR A 126 -28.36 -12.31 -4.62
C THR A 126 -26.90 -12.79 -4.79
N PRO A 127 -26.21 -12.41 -5.89
CA PRO A 127 -24.79 -12.71 -6.03
C PRO A 127 -23.95 -12.21 -4.85
N GLU A 128 -24.20 -10.98 -4.40
CA GLU A 128 -23.51 -10.37 -3.26
C GLU A 128 -23.76 -11.15 -1.96
N GLN A 129 -25.01 -11.55 -1.69
CA GLN A 129 -25.35 -12.37 -0.53
C GLN A 129 -24.68 -13.75 -0.58
N SER A 130 -24.64 -14.37 -1.75
CA SER A 130 -23.99 -15.67 -1.95
C SER A 130 -22.49 -15.58 -1.67
N THR A 131 -21.83 -14.54 -2.19
CA THR A 131 -20.41 -14.27 -1.90
C THR A 131 -20.17 -13.95 -0.42
N LEU A 132 -21.05 -13.19 0.23
CA LEU A 132 -20.95 -12.93 1.67
C LEU A 132 -21.04 -14.24 2.46
N LEU A 133 -22.02 -15.10 2.16
CA LEU A 133 -22.20 -16.39 2.83
C LEU A 133 -20.96 -17.28 2.68
N GLU A 134 -20.42 -17.39 1.46
CA GLU A 134 -19.22 -18.18 1.20
C GLU A 134 -18.01 -17.62 1.97
N LYS A 135 -17.76 -16.31 1.89
CA LYS A 135 -16.65 -15.66 2.60
C LYS A 135 -16.77 -15.80 4.11
N LYS A 136 -17.97 -15.60 4.67
CA LYS A 136 -18.21 -15.78 6.10
C LYS A 136 -17.97 -17.23 6.50
N TYR A 137 -18.52 -18.23 5.80
CA TYR A 137 -18.26 -19.63 6.11
C TYR A 137 -16.75 -19.98 6.07
N LYS A 138 -16.05 -19.60 4.99
CA LYS A 138 -14.60 -19.83 4.85
C LYS A 138 -13.79 -19.13 5.94
N SER A 139 -14.20 -17.91 6.35
CA SER A 139 -13.51 -17.16 7.40
C SER A 139 -13.47 -17.90 8.74
N PHE A 140 -14.42 -18.79 9.01
CA PHE A 140 -14.39 -19.70 10.17
C PHE A 140 -13.70 -21.03 9.83
N ALA A 141 -14.15 -21.69 8.76
CA ALA A 141 -13.74 -23.05 8.43
C ALA A 141 -12.22 -23.18 8.24
N ARG A 142 -11.59 -22.18 7.59
CA ARG A 142 -10.16 -22.14 7.32
C ARG A 142 -9.32 -21.54 8.44
N ASN A 143 -9.95 -20.90 9.43
CA ASN A 143 -9.28 -20.26 10.56
C ASN A 143 -9.57 -20.99 11.88
N GLY A 144 -9.71 -22.31 11.81
CA GLY A 144 -9.63 -23.15 13.00
C GLY A 144 -10.94 -23.40 13.74
N ALA A 145 -12.09 -22.99 13.21
CA ALA A 145 -13.39 -23.27 13.84
C ALA A 145 -13.62 -24.79 14.06
N ASN A 146 -13.10 -25.61 13.14
CA ASN A 146 -13.17 -27.08 13.16
C ASN A 146 -12.03 -27.77 13.95
N LEU A 147 -11.09 -27.01 14.54
CA LEU A 147 -9.99 -27.60 15.29
C LEU A 147 -10.45 -28.13 16.66
N PRO A 148 -9.78 -29.17 17.20
CA PRO A 148 -9.93 -29.54 18.60
C PRO A 148 -9.40 -28.43 19.52
N GLU A 149 -9.86 -28.41 20.78
CA GLU A 149 -9.67 -27.29 21.71
C GLU A 149 -8.20 -27.01 22.06
N ASP A 150 -7.37 -28.05 22.14
CA ASP A 150 -5.92 -27.93 22.35
C ASP A 150 -5.26 -27.18 21.19
N LYS A 151 -5.64 -27.48 19.95
CA LYS A 151 -5.15 -26.77 18.77
C LYS A 151 -5.70 -25.36 18.66
N LYS A 152 -6.97 -25.13 19.04
CA LYS A 152 -7.54 -23.76 19.13
C LYS A 152 -6.76 -22.88 20.11
N SER A 153 -6.34 -23.43 21.24
CA SER A 153 -5.53 -22.72 22.23
C SER A 153 -4.18 -22.31 21.64
N ARG A 154 -3.49 -23.23 20.95
CA ARG A 154 -2.22 -22.90 20.28
C ARG A 154 -2.39 -21.87 19.16
N LEU A 155 -3.47 -21.96 18.37
CA LEU A 155 -3.77 -20.96 17.33
C LEU A 155 -3.92 -19.55 17.92
N ARG A 156 -4.59 -19.43 19.08
CA ARG A 156 -4.77 -18.16 19.78
C ARG A 156 -3.44 -17.54 20.22
N GLU A 157 -2.55 -18.36 20.77
CA GLU A 157 -1.20 -17.92 21.16
C GLU A 157 -0.42 -17.40 19.95
N ILE A 158 -0.41 -18.17 18.85
CA ILE A 158 0.28 -17.79 17.61
C ILE A 158 -0.26 -16.46 17.06
N ASP A 159 -1.58 -16.32 16.95
CA ASP A 159 -2.21 -15.10 16.43
C ASP A 159 -1.92 -13.87 17.31
N LYS A 160 -1.81 -14.06 18.63
CA LYS A 160 -1.43 -13.00 19.57
C LYS A 160 0.04 -12.60 19.38
N GLU A 161 0.95 -13.57 19.37
CA GLU A 161 2.38 -13.34 19.18
C GLU A 161 2.67 -12.65 17.82
N LEU A 162 2.06 -13.13 16.74
CA LEU A 162 2.20 -12.52 15.40
C LEU A 162 1.74 -11.06 15.37
N SER A 163 0.66 -10.72 16.07
CA SER A 163 0.17 -9.34 16.14
C SER A 163 1.17 -8.38 16.81
N GLN A 164 1.86 -8.85 17.86
CA GLN A 164 2.87 -8.06 18.58
C GLN A 164 4.17 -7.95 17.78
N LEU A 165 4.63 -9.05 17.18
CA LEU A 165 5.85 -9.07 16.39
C LEU A 165 5.75 -8.16 15.15
N SER A 166 4.58 -8.14 14.50
CA SER A 166 4.34 -7.30 13.32
C SER A 166 4.38 -5.81 13.67
N LEU A 167 3.82 -5.42 14.82
CA LEU A 167 3.93 -4.04 15.33
C LEU A 167 5.38 -3.67 15.65
N LYS A 168 6.05 -4.51 16.45
CA LYS A 168 7.44 -4.31 16.88
C LYS A 168 8.37 -4.14 15.69
N PHE A 169 8.19 -4.96 14.64
CA PHE A 169 8.93 -4.84 13.40
C PHE A 169 8.86 -3.43 12.81
N GLY A 170 7.65 -2.88 12.69
CA GLY A 170 7.41 -1.56 12.12
C GLY A 170 7.92 -0.41 12.98
N GLU A 171 7.71 -0.48 14.29
CA GLU A 171 8.24 0.49 15.26
C GLU A 171 9.78 0.54 15.22
N ASN A 172 10.43 -0.62 15.14
CA ASN A 172 11.88 -0.73 14.98
C ASN A 172 12.37 -0.07 13.68
N VAL A 173 11.70 -0.31 12.54
CA VAL A 173 12.05 0.33 11.25
C VAL A 173 11.90 1.85 11.32
N LEU A 174 10.85 2.35 11.97
CA LEU A 174 10.64 3.79 12.15
C LEU A 174 11.70 4.40 13.08
N ALA A 175 12.06 3.72 14.16
CA ALA A 175 13.11 4.15 15.08
C ALA A 175 14.48 4.25 14.37
N GLU A 176 14.86 3.23 13.59
CA GLU A 176 16.10 3.21 12.80
C GLU A 176 16.14 4.31 11.73
N THR A 177 15.01 4.55 11.06
CA THR A 177 14.88 5.64 10.09
C THR A 177 15.13 7.00 10.75
N ASN A 178 14.52 7.23 11.92
CA ASN A 178 14.61 8.49 12.65
C ASN A 178 15.98 8.69 13.35
N ALA A 179 16.67 7.61 13.69
CA ALA A 179 17.96 7.65 14.40
C ALA A 179 19.10 8.16 13.51
N PHE A 180 19.05 7.89 12.21
CA PHE A 180 20.10 8.29 11.29
C PHE A 180 20.02 9.77 10.90
N GLN A 181 21.16 10.47 10.98
CA GLN A 181 21.34 11.83 10.48
C GLN A 181 22.69 11.95 9.80
N LEU A 182 22.69 12.29 8.50
CA LEU A 182 23.89 12.72 7.81
C LEU A 182 24.01 14.25 7.96
N HIS A 183 24.76 14.67 8.98
CA HIS A 183 25.05 16.08 9.24
C HIS A 183 26.26 16.54 8.43
N ILE A 184 26.06 17.53 7.57
CA ILE A 184 27.07 18.15 6.72
C ILE A 184 27.23 19.61 7.13
N THR A 185 28.47 20.05 7.32
CA THR A 185 28.81 21.46 7.61
C THR A 185 29.75 22.07 6.57
N ASN A 186 30.38 21.24 5.74
CA ASN A 186 31.23 21.67 4.64
C ASN A 186 30.37 21.79 3.37
N GLU A 187 30.25 23.00 2.84
CA GLU A 187 29.42 23.30 1.67
C GLU A 187 29.87 22.54 0.40
N ASN A 188 31.16 22.24 0.25
CA ASN A 188 31.67 21.48 -0.90
C ASN A 188 31.08 20.07 -1.00
N ASP A 189 30.65 19.49 0.13
CA ASP A 189 30.04 18.16 0.17
C ASP A 189 28.59 18.14 -0.34
N LEU A 190 28.03 19.31 -0.67
CA LEU A 190 26.71 19.45 -1.29
C LEU A 190 26.74 19.45 -2.83
N SER A 191 27.93 19.35 -3.43
CA SER A 191 28.07 19.38 -4.89
C SER A 191 27.15 18.37 -5.59
N GLY A 192 26.53 18.82 -6.67
CA GLY A 192 25.60 18.06 -7.49
C GLY A 192 24.15 18.05 -6.99
N LEU A 193 23.92 18.24 -5.68
CA LEU A 193 22.57 18.21 -5.12
C LEU A 193 21.69 19.36 -5.66
N PRO A 194 20.40 19.10 -5.93
CA PRO A 194 19.47 20.15 -6.30
C PRO A 194 19.27 21.17 -5.16
N GLU A 195 19.11 22.44 -5.52
CA GLU A 195 18.90 23.54 -4.56
C GLU A 195 17.75 23.25 -3.59
N GLY A 196 16.65 22.68 -4.07
CA GLY A 196 15.51 22.32 -3.21
C GLY A 196 15.83 21.25 -2.16
N ALA A 197 16.70 20.29 -2.49
CA ALA A 197 17.15 19.27 -1.53
C ALA A 197 18.10 19.88 -0.47
N ILE A 198 18.94 20.82 -0.89
CA ILE A 198 19.83 21.58 0.01
C ILE A 198 19.00 22.46 0.96
N GLU A 199 18.03 23.21 0.45
CA GLU A 199 17.12 24.03 1.28
C GLU A 199 16.36 23.17 2.29
N ALA A 200 15.78 22.04 1.86
CA ALA A 200 15.07 21.13 2.74
C ALA A 200 15.99 20.56 3.84
N ALA A 201 17.20 20.14 3.51
CA ALA A 201 18.16 19.64 4.49
C ALA A 201 18.61 20.72 5.50
N HIS A 202 18.67 21.99 5.07
CA HIS A 202 18.94 23.13 5.95
C HIS A 202 17.77 23.41 6.90
N GLU A 203 16.53 23.32 6.42
CA GLU A 203 15.33 23.44 7.26
C GLU A 203 15.26 22.32 8.31
N VAL A 204 15.63 21.09 7.94
CA VAL A 204 15.76 19.97 8.89
C VAL A 204 16.83 20.28 9.95
N ALA A 205 18.03 20.73 9.54
CA ALA A 205 19.08 21.11 10.48
C ALA A 205 18.61 22.18 11.48
N LYS A 206 17.94 23.23 10.98
CA LYS A 206 17.35 24.30 11.81
C LYS A 206 16.29 23.76 12.78
N SER A 207 15.43 22.85 12.35
CA SER A 207 14.42 22.22 13.21
C SER A 207 15.03 21.37 14.33
N LEU A 208 16.27 20.92 14.14
CA LEU A 208 17.07 20.14 15.10
C LEU A 208 18.08 21.01 15.86
N GLU A 209 18.02 22.34 15.71
CA GLU A 209 18.94 23.30 16.31
C GLU A 209 20.42 23.03 15.98
N LYS A 210 20.69 22.61 14.73
CA LYS A 210 22.04 22.37 14.19
C LYS A 210 22.37 23.34 13.06
N ASP A 211 23.63 23.73 12.97
CA ASP A 211 24.16 24.49 11.81
C ASP A 211 24.32 23.58 10.59
N GLY A 212 24.31 24.14 9.37
CA GLY A 212 24.55 23.39 8.13
C GLY A 212 23.32 22.61 7.66
N TRP A 213 23.51 21.35 7.27
CA TRP A 213 22.50 20.54 6.58
C TRP A 213 22.37 19.16 7.20
N VAL A 214 21.14 18.67 7.35
CA VAL A 214 20.86 17.32 7.82
C VAL A 214 20.03 16.57 6.78
N PHE A 215 20.61 15.50 6.25
CA PHE A 215 19.91 14.55 5.39
C PHE A 215 19.50 13.33 6.22
N THR A 216 18.25 12.90 6.07
CA THR A 216 17.63 11.74 6.75
C THR A 216 17.42 10.57 5.78
N LEU A 217 16.96 9.43 6.32
CA LEU A 217 16.56 8.26 5.55
C LEU A 217 15.12 8.32 5.02
N ASP A 218 14.39 9.42 5.28
CA ASP A 218 13.09 9.65 4.65
C ASP A 218 13.26 9.73 3.14
N PHE A 219 12.35 9.12 2.39
CA PHE A 219 12.52 8.94 0.95
C PHE A 219 12.78 10.25 0.17
N PRO A 220 12.10 11.38 0.45
CA PRO A 220 12.38 12.67 -0.20
C PRO A 220 13.74 13.30 0.15
N SER A 221 14.41 12.84 1.22
CA SER A 221 15.78 13.23 1.55
C SER A 221 16.77 12.24 0.94
N TYR A 222 16.53 10.95 1.11
CA TYR A 222 17.40 9.86 0.67
C TYR A 222 17.56 9.83 -0.87
N MET A 223 16.46 9.85 -1.62
CA MET A 223 16.53 9.64 -3.07
C MET A 223 17.26 10.77 -3.81
N PRO A 224 16.96 12.07 -3.61
CA PRO A 224 17.73 13.12 -4.26
C PRO A 224 19.22 13.05 -3.90
N PHE A 225 19.54 12.65 -2.67
CA PHE A 225 20.93 12.47 -2.25
C PHE A 225 21.64 11.36 -3.05
N MET A 226 21.00 10.20 -3.19
CA MET A 226 21.55 9.07 -3.94
C MET A 226 21.62 9.33 -5.45
N THR A 227 20.71 10.15 -5.98
CA THR A 227 20.62 10.46 -7.41
C THR A 227 21.62 11.53 -7.84
N TYR A 228 21.88 12.54 -7.00
CA TYR A 228 22.57 13.75 -7.45
C TYR A 228 23.87 14.10 -6.71
N ALA A 229 24.10 13.61 -5.49
CA ALA A 229 25.30 14.00 -4.74
C ALA A 229 26.57 13.51 -5.43
N ASP A 230 27.51 14.40 -5.75
CA ASP A 230 28.77 14.03 -6.42
C ASP A 230 29.70 13.24 -5.50
N ASN A 231 29.65 13.49 -4.19
CA ASN A 231 30.50 12.81 -3.22
C ASN A 231 30.08 11.33 -3.03
N ARG A 232 30.79 10.44 -3.72
CA ARG A 232 30.56 8.99 -3.69
C ARG A 232 30.66 8.37 -2.29
N GLU A 233 31.57 8.84 -1.45
CA GLU A 233 31.72 8.31 -0.08
C GLU A 233 30.50 8.66 0.80
N LEU A 234 29.90 9.83 0.59
CA LEU A 234 28.67 10.17 1.26
C LEU A 234 27.48 9.37 0.74
N ARG A 235 27.39 9.14 -0.58
CA ARG A 235 26.38 8.20 -1.15
C ARG A 235 26.52 6.81 -0.55
N LYS A 236 27.76 6.31 -0.42
CA LYS A 236 28.05 5.04 0.25
C LYS A 236 27.55 5.02 1.69
N LYS A 237 27.89 6.05 2.50
CA LYS A 237 27.42 6.17 3.89
C LYS A 237 25.89 6.13 3.98
N MET A 238 25.21 6.84 3.09
CA MET A 238 23.74 6.89 3.05
C MET A 238 23.13 5.53 2.66
N ALA A 239 23.66 4.87 1.63
CA ALA A 239 23.16 3.57 1.17
C ALA A 239 23.39 2.45 2.19
N LEU A 240 24.53 2.45 2.89
CA LEU A 240 24.79 1.51 3.99
C LEU A 240 23.79 1.71 5.13
N ALA A 241 23.59 2.95 5.58
CA ALA A 241 22.62 3.24 6.62
C ALA A 241 21.18 2.86 6.23
N PHE A 242 20.79 3.12 4.97
CA PHE A 242 19.47 2.74 4.50
C PHE A 242 19.27 1.22 4.44
N GLY A 243 20.29 0.47 4.03
CA GLY A 243 20.22 -0.99 3.93
C GLY A 243 20.40 -1.73 5.26
N ALA A 244 20.95 -1.06 6.28
CA ALA A 244 21.16 -1.62 7.62
C ALA A 244 19.94 -1.45 8.56
N LYS A 245 18.82 -0.87 8.09
CA LYS A 245 17.62 -0.70 8.92
C LYS A 245 17.13 -2.05 9.47
N GLY A 246 17.07 -2.17 10.79
CA GLY A 246 16.71 -3.40 11.50
C GLY A 246 17.76 -4.51 11.40
N PHE A 247 18.99 -4.22 10.97
CA PHE A 247 20.09 -5.17 10.78
C PHE A 247 21.40 -4.59 11.36
N GLN A 248 21.39 -4.20 12.63
CA GLN A 248 22.48 -3.48 13.28
C GLN A 248 22.94 -4.10 14.62
N ASN A 249 22.34 -5.22 15.04
CA ASN A 249 22.59 -5.86 16.34
C ASN A 249 22.40 -4.89 17.52
N ASN A 250 21.42 -3.99 17.42
CA ASN A 250 21.01 -3.06 18.47
C ASN A 250 19.59 -3.42 18.99
N GLU A 251 18.98 -2.56 19.79
CA GLU A 251 17.64 -2.78 20.35
C GLU A 251 16.48 -2.76 19.32
N PHE A 252 16.76 -2.29 18.09
CA PHE A 252 15.82 -2.22 16.98
C PHE A 252 16.11 -3.27 15.89
N ASP A 253 16.99 -4.23 16.18
CA ASP A 253 17.28 -5.32 15.26
C ASP A 253 16.04 -6.21 15.05
N ASN A 254 15.76 -6.54 13.78
CA ASN A 254 14.57 -7.27 13.35
C ASN A 254 14.90 -8.70 12.87
N GLN A 255 16.15 -9.17 12.94
CA GLN A 255 16.50 -10.50 12.44
C GLN A 255 15.73 -11.61 13.15
N GLU A 256 15.75 -11.61 14.48
CA GLU A 256 15.01 -12.58 15.28
C GLU A 256 13.49 -12.41 15.09
N THR A 257 13.01 -11.16 14.99
CA THR A 257 11.61 -10.87 14.70
C THR A 257 11.15 -11.49 13.38
N VAL A 258 11.95 -11.38 12.31
CA VAL A 258 11.68 -12.00 11.00
C VAL A 258 11.60 -13.53 11.14
N LEU A 259 12.59 -14.15 11.76
CA LEU A 259 12.64 -15.61 11.92
C LEU A 259 11.44 -16.13 12.70
N GLN A 260 11.05 -15.45 13.79
CA GLN A 260 9.88 -15.84 14.58
C GLN A 260 8.57 -15.63 13.83
N ILE A 261 8.40 -14.52 13.10
CA ILE A 261 7.19 -14.29 12.29
C ILE A 261 7.02 -15.43 11.28
N VAL A 262 8.08 -15.79 10.55
CA VAL A 262 7.99 -16.84 9.52
C VAL A 262 7.72 -18.20 10.13
N LYS A 263 8.39 -18.54 11.25
CA LYS A 263 8.15 -19.78 11.99
C LYS A 263 6.70 -19.89 12.46
N LEU A 264 6.18 -18.83 13.08
CA LEU A 264 4.80 -18.79 13.59
C LEU A 264 3.77 -18.84 12.45
N ARG A 265 4.02 -18.16 11.33
CA ARG A 265 3.18 -18.25 10.12
C ARG A 265 3.12 -19.67 9.56
N HIS A 266 4.27 -20.34 9.48
CA HIS A 266 4.34 -21.73 9.03
C HIS A 266 3.62 -22.68 10.01
N GLU A 267 3.86 -22.53 11.31
CA GLU A 267 3.18 -23.32 12.36
C GLU A 267 1.65 -23.13 12.29
N ARG A 268 1.19 -21.88 12.16
CA ARG A 268 -0.21 -21.52 12.00
C ARG A 268 -0.84 -22.23 10.79
N ALA A 269 -0.17 -22.19 9.64
CA ALA A 269 -0.66 -22.82 8.42
C ALA A 269 -0.76 -24.36 8.57
N ASN A 270 0.27 -25.01 9.12
CA ASN A 270 0.26 -26.44 9.40
C ASN A 270 -0.85 -26.85 10.37
N LEU A 271 -1.05 -26.06 11.42
CA LEU A 271 -2.14 -26.29 12.39
C LEU A 271 -3.50 -26.29 11.70
N LEU A 272 -3.68 -25.39 10.72
CA LEU A 272 -4.89 -25.25 9.91
C LEU A 272 -4.98 -26.25 8.74
N GLY A 273 -3.99 -27.13 8.57
CA GLY A 273 -3.99 -28.19 7.55
C GLY A 273 -3.36 -27.80 6.21
N TYR A 274 -2.69 -26.66 6.12
CA TYR A 274 -1.97 -26.20 4.93
C TYR A 274 -0.49 -26.54 5.02
N LYS A 275 0.18 -26.72 3.88
CA LYS A 275 1.62 -27.08 3.85
C LYS A 275 2.53 -25.89 4.20
N SER A 276 2.09 -24.68 3.92
CA SER A 276 2.86 -23.46 4.12
C SER A 276 1.93 -22.25 4.29
N HIS A 277 2.50 -21.12 4.77
CA HIS A 277 1.76 -19.86 4.87
C HIS A 277 1.24 -19.41 3.50
N ALA A 278 2.03 -19.60 2.44
CA ALA A 278 1.63 -19.27 1.08
C ALA A 278 0.45 -20.12 0.60
N ASP A 279 0.40 -21.43 0.90
CA ASP A 279 -0.77 -22.26 0.57
C ASP A 279 -2.05 -21.76 1.27
N PHE A 280 -1.93 -21.35 2.53
CA PHE A 280 -3.04 -20.78 3.29
C PHE A 280 -3.53 -19.45 2.70
N VAL A 281 -2.60 -18.54 2.36
CA VAL A 281 -2.95 -17.20 1.85
C VAL A 281 -3.51 -17.29 0.44
N LEU A 282 -2.86 -18.03 -0.45
CA LEU A 282 -3.14 -18.01 -1.89
C LEU A 282 -4.47 -18.68 -2.26
N GLU A 283 -5.02 -19.57 -1.42
CA GLU A 283 -6.33 -20.18 -1.68
C GLU A 283 -7.48 -19.14 -1.72
N GLU A 284 -7.35 -17.94 -1.12
CA GLU A 284 -8.26 -16.78 -1.35
C GLU A 284 -7.59 -15.64 -2.13
N ARG A 285 -6.86 -15.99 -3.19
CA ARG A 285 -6.24 -15.08 -4.16
C ARG A 285 -6.55 -15.54 -5.58
N MET A 286 -6.46 -14.65 -6.57
CA MET A 286 -6.65 -15.01 -7.98
C MET A 286 -5.59 -16.01 -8.45
N ALA A 287 -4.38 -15.93 -7.89
CA ALA A 287 -3.29 -16.84 -8.21
C ALA A 287 -3.49 -18.26 -7.65
N GLU A 288 -4.33 -18.45 -6.62
CA GLU A 288 -4.74 -19.74 -6.02
C GLU A 288 -3.65 -20.63 -5.39
N SER A 289 -2.40 -20.64 -5.88
CA SER A 289 -1.35 -21.53 -5.36
C SER A 289 0.07 -20.96 -5.45
N PRO A 290 0.99 -21.41 -4.56
CA PRO A 290 2.41 -21.01 -4.61
C PRO A 290 3.11 -21.33 -5.93
N GLU A 291 2.77 -22.45 -6.56
CA GLU A 291 3.34 -22.89 -7.83
C GLU A 291 2.94 -21.96 -8.98
N LYS A 292 1.69 -21.50 -9.02
CA LYS A 292 1.22 -20.53 -10.02
C LYS A 292 1.95 -19.20 -9.88
N VAL A 293 2.15 -18.72 -8.65
CA VAL A 293 2.94 -17.50 -8.38
C VAL A 293 4.40 -17.68 -8.80
N ARG A 294 5.04 -18.79 -8.42
CA ARG A 294 6.43 -19.08 -8.81
C ARG A 294 6.58 -19.18 -10.33
N THR A 295 5.64 -19.81 -11.02
CA THR A 295 5.64 -19.90 -12.49
C THR A 295 5.54 -18.51 -13.10
N PHE A 296 4.57 -17.70 -12.65
CA PHE A 296 4.40 -16.33 -13.10
C PHE A 296 5.66 -15.47 -12.93
N LEU A 297 6.26 -15.48 -11.74
CA LEU A 297 7.48 -14.70 -11.46
C LEU A 297 8.66 -15.19 -12.30
N ASN A 298 8.83 -16.50 -12.47
CA ASN A 298 9.91 -17.06 -13.27
C ASN A 298 9.75 -16.81 -14.78
N ASP A 299 8.52 -16.84 -15.30
CA ASP A 299 8.24 -16.52 -16.70
C ASP A 299 8.60 -15.06 -17.04
N LEU A 300 8.32 -14.14 -16.11
CA LEU A 300 8.77 -12.75 -16.23
C LEU A 300 10.29 -12.63 -16.07
N LEU A 301 10.88 -13.37 -15.14
CA LEU A 301 12.34 -13.38 -14.89
C LEU A 301 13.12 -13.78 -16.15
N VAL A 302 12.67 -14.82 -16.87
CA VAL A 302 13.31 -15.28 -18.11
C VAL A 302 13.37 -14.18 -19.16
N LYS A 303 12.37 -13.30 -19.22
CA LYS A 303 12.28 -12.20 -20.19
C LYS A 303 13.04 -10.95 -19.71
N ALA A 304 12.93 -10.61 -18.44
CA ALA A 304 13.50 -9.39 -17.87
C ALA A 304 15.01 -9.49 -17.63
N LYS A 305 15.52 -10.66 -17.23
CA LYS A 305 16.94 -10.83 -16.84
C LYS A 305 17.93 -10.48 -17.96
N PRO A 306 17.76 -10.93 -19.23
CA PRO A 306 18.68 -10.54 -20.30
C PRO A 306 18.68 -9.02 -20.56
N ALA A 307 17.52 -8.37 -20.49
CA ALA A 307 17.41 -6.91 -20.64
C ALA A 307 18.14 -6.20 -19.50
N ALA A 308 17.88 -6.60 -18.25
CA ALA A 308 18.51 -6.05 -17.06
C ALA A 308 20.04 -6.18 -17.08
N GLN A 309 20.57 -7.32 -17.53
CA GLN A 309 22.01 -7.53 -17.65
C GLN A 309 22.64 -6.63 -18.71
N LYS A 310 21.96 -6.43 -19.84
CA LYS A 310 22.40 -5.50 -20.89
C LYS A 310 22.42 -4.05 -20.38
N GLU A 311 21.34 -3.62 -19.75
CA GLU A 311 21.20 -2.28 -19.17
C GLU A 311 22.25 -2.03 -18.06
N PHE A 312 22.50 -3.03 -17.20
CA PHE A 312 23.53 -2.92 -16.17
C PHE A 312 24.95 -2.85 -16.75
N ALA A 313 25.22 -3.58 -17.83
CA ALA A 313 26.49 -3.50 -18.55
C ALA A 313 26.68 -2.15 -19.23
N GLU A 314 25.63 -1.58 -19.82
CA GLU A 314 25.64 -0.21 -20.37
C GLU A 314 25.91 0.82 -19.27
N LEU A 315 25.24 0.71 -18.13
CA LEU A 315 25.43 1.59 -16.99
C LEU A 315 26.88 1.52 -16.46
N THR A 316 27.43 0.30 -16.36
CA THR A 316 28.81 0.08 -15.92
C THR A 316 29.81 0.67 -16.91
N ALA A 317 29.60 0.49 -18.22
CA ALA A 317 30.44 1.07 -19.25
C ALA A 317 30.40 2.60 -19.22
N PHE A 318 29.22 3.19 -18.98
CA PHE A 318 29.05 4.63 -18.84
C PHE A 318 29.77 5.19 -17.60
N ALA A 319 29.67 4.51 -16.46
CA ALA A 319 30.40 4.90 -15.24
C ALA A 319 31.93 4.82 -15.43
N LYS A 320 32.41 3.81 -16.18
CA LYS A 320 33.82 3.69 -16.56
C LYS A 320 34.28 4.83 -17.48
N GLU A 321 33.47 5.19 -18.48
CA GLU A 321 33.74 6.32 -19.39
C GLU A 321 33.86 7.64 -18.62
N LEU A 322 32.94 7.87 -17.67
CA LEU A 322 32.82 9.15 -16.98
C LEU A 322 33.85 9.33 -15.85
N ASP A 323 33.98 8.33 -14.98
CA ASP A 323 34.74 8.45 -13.72
C ASP A 323 35.77 7.32 -13.51
N GLY A 324 35.99 6.46 -14.52
CA GLY A 324 36.96 5.37 -14.45
C GLY A 324 36.56 4.22 -13.52
N LEU A 325 35.27 4.09 -13.17
CA LEU A 325 34.77 3.01 -12.32
C LEU A 325 34.53 1.72 -13.13
N ASP A 326 35.35 0.70 -12.89
CA ASP A 326 35.19 -0.62 -13.51
C ASP A 326 34.04 -1.45 -12.93
N HIS A 327 33.59 -1.12 -11.71
CA HIS A 327 32.54 -1.84 -10.99
C HIS A 327 31.58 -0.87 -10.32
N LEU A 328 30.28 -1.13 -10.49
CA LEU A 328 29.21 -0.39 -9.82
C LEU A 328 28.83 -1.06 -8.50
N GLU A 329 28.73 -0.23 -7.47
CA GLU A 329 28.20 -0.63 -6.16
C GLU A 329 26.74 -0.17 -6.00
N LYS A 330 26.06 -0.65 -4.96
CA LYS A 330 24.64 -0.28 -4.70
C LYS A 330 24.43 1.24 -4.55
N TRP A 331 25.46 1.98 -4.12
CA TRP A 331 25.41 3.45 -3.97
C TRP A 331 25.76 4.24 -5.24
N ASP A 332 26.08 3.56 -6.34
CA ASP A 332 26.41 4.17 -7.63
C ASP A 332 25.23 4.13 -8.60
N GLY A 333 24.32 3.16 -8.46
CA GLY A 333 23.24 2.90 -9.41
C GLY A 333 22.39 4.12 -9.78
N ALA A 334 21.75 4.75 -8.79
CA ALA A 334 20.88 5.90 -9.03
C ALA A 334 21.62 7.09 -9.67
N TYR A 335 22.84 7.37 -9.21
CA TYR A 335 23.66 8.47 -9.71
C TYR A 335 24.03 8.33 -11.18
N TYR A 336 24.56 7.17 -11.58
CA TYR A 336 24.90 6.94 -12.98
C TYR A 336 23.68 6.73 -13.87
N ALA A 337 22.59 6.16 -13.33
CA ALA A 337 21.35 5.98 -14.08
C ALA A 337 20.77 7.33 -14.48
N GLU A 338 20.76 8.30 -13.55
CA GLU A 338 20.29 9.65 -13.83
C GLU A 338 21.19 10.37 -14.84
N LYS A 339 22.52 10.30 -14.68
CA LYS A 339 23.44 10.89 -15.67
C LYS A 339 23.30 10.26 -17.06
N LEU A 340 23.08 8.95 -17.15
CA LEU A 340 22.84 8.27 -18.41
C LEU A 340 21.50 8.69 -19.01
N LYS A 341 20.43 8.78 -18.20
CA LYS A 341 19.12 9.30 -18.60
C LYS A 341 19.25 10.71 -19.18
N GLN A 342 20.00 11.59 -18.52
CA GLN A 342 20.28 12.94 -19.00
C GLN A 342 21.06 12.93 -20.33
N LYS A 343 22.07 12.07 -20.48
CA LYS A 343 22.84 11.93 -21.74
C LYS A 343 21.97 11.47 -22.91
N LEU A 344 21.06 10.53 -22.67
CA LEU A 344 20.23 9.92 -23.72
C LEU A 344 19.00 10.76 -24.08
N PHE A 345 18.31 11.30 -23.07
CA PHE A 345 16.99 11.94 -23.26
C PHE A 345 17.01 13.46 -23.02
N ASN A 346 18.10 14.02 -22.48
CA ASN A 346 18.16 15.41 -22.03
C ASN A 346 16.99 15.77 -21.09
N LEU A 347 16.61 14.81 -20.22
CA LEU A 347 15.50 14.88 -19.27
C LEU A 347 15.98 14.46 -17.88
N ASP A 348 15.54 15.20 -16.87
CA ASP A 348 15.74 14.92 -15.45
C ASP A 348 14.55 15.46 -14.65
N ASP A 349 14.45 15.05 -13.38
CA ASP A 349 13.35 15.46 -12.51
C ASP A 349 13.40 16.97 -12.21
N GLU A 350 14.58 17.60 -12.21
CA GLU A 350 14.70 19.04 -11.91
C GLU A 350 14.13 19.93 -13.04
N LYS A 351 14.14 19.45 -14.30
CA LYS A 351 13.43 20.10 -15.42
C LYS A 351 11.92 19.92 -15.33
N LEU A 352 11.46 18.81 -14.76
CA LEU A 352 10.05 18.43 -14.69
C LEU A 352 9.33 19.03 -13.49
N LYS A 353 9.97 19.03 -12.32
CA LYS A 353 9.43 19.50 -11.03
C LYS A 353 8.71 20.84 -11.09
N PRO A 354 9.21 21.88 -11.81
CA PRO A 354 8.50 23.14 -11.90
C PRO A 354 7.07 23.03 -12.45
N TYR A 355 6.74 21.98 -13.20
CA TYR A 355 5.41 21.74 -13.77
C TYR A 355 4.49 20.92 -12.86
N PHE A 356 5.03 20.32 -11.80
CA PHE A 356 4.32 19.37 -10.94
C PHE A 356 4.17 19.91 -9.51
N GLU A 357 3.58 21.09 -9.40
CA GLU A 357 3.16 21.62 -8.10
C GLU A 357 2.03 20.76 -7.50
N LEU A 358 2.19 20.30 -6.26
CA LEU A 358 1.26 19.38 -5.57
C LEU A 358 -0.21 19.78 -5.72
N ASP A 359 -0.54 21.06 -5.52
CA ASP A 359 -1.92 21.56 -5.62
C ASP A 359 -2.49 21.42 -7.03
N LYS A 360 -1.67 21.64 -8.06
CA LYS A 360 -2.09 21.47 -9.45
C LYS A 360 -2.28 19.99 -9.78
N VAL A 361 -1.32 19.15 -9.39
CA VAL A 361 -1.37 17.69 -9.61
C VAL A 361 -2.61 17.08 -8.96
N LEU A 362 -2.89 17.44 -7.70
CA LEU A 362 -4.07 16.98 -6.97
C LEU A 362 -5.38 17.41 -7.66
N ASN A 363 -5.47 18.68 -8.08
CA ASN A 363 -6.63 19.17 -8.83
C ASN A 363 -6.77 18.51 -10.21
N GLY A 364 -5.64 18.14 -10.84
CA GLY A 364 -5.59 17.31 -12.04
C GLY A 364 -6.24 15.96 -11.85
N ALA A 365 -5.84 15.24 -10.79
CA ALA A 365 -6.43 13.96 -10.41
C ALA A 365 -7.95 14.10 -10.19
N PHE A 366 -8.39 15.17 -9.51
CA PHE A 366 -9.82 15.47 -9.32
C PHE A 366 -10.56 15.73 -10.64
N THR A 367 -9.95 16.49 -11.55
CA THR A 367 -10.56 16.81 -12.85
C THR A 367 -10.66 15.56 -13.74
N ILE A 368 -9.64 14.70 -13.72
CA ILE A 368 -9.65 13.40 -14.41
C ILE A 368 -10.77 12.52 -13.86
N ALA A 369 -10.89 12.39 -12.53
CA ALA A 369 -11.99 11.64 -11.92
C ALA A 369 -13.37 12.24 -12.24
N GLY A 370 -13.48 13.57 -12.34
CA GLY A 370 -14.70 14.24 -12.79
C GLY A 370 -15.08 13.90 -14.23
N LYS A 371 -14.09 13.90 -15.15
CA LYS A 371 -14.29 13.51 -16.55
C LYS A 371 -14.71 12.05 -16.70
N LEU A 372 -14.06 11.14 -15.96
CA LEU A 372 -14.33 9.70 -16.03
C LEU A 372 -15.65 9.31 -15.35
N TYR A 373 -15.86 9.78 -14.12
CA TYR A 373 -16.86 9.23 -13.21
C TYR A 373 -17.96 10.20 -12.76
N GLY A 374 -17.87 11.47 -13.16
CA GLY A 374 -18.87 12.50 -12.85
C GLY A 374 -18.88 12.92 -11.38
N ILE A 375 -17.70 13.00 -10.75
CA ILE A 375 -17.55 13.44 -9.36
C ILE A 375 -16.76 14.75 -9.26
N SER A 376 -17.02 15.52 -8.20
CA SER A 376 -16.38 16.80 -7.93
C SER A 376 -15.88 16.85 -6.49
N PHE A 377 -14.81 17.61 -6.25
CA PHE A 377 -14.13 17.70 -4.97
C PHE A 377 -14.16 19.15 -4.49
N THR A 378 -14.67 19.37 -3.28
CA THR A 378 -14.71 20.70 -2.65
C THR A 378 -13.93 20.63 -1.35
N GLU A 379 -12.83 21.39 -1.25
CA GLU A 379 -12.10 21.51 0.01
C GLU A 379 -13.00 22.16 1.07
N VAL A 380 -13.02 21.57 2.26
CA VAL A 380 -13.82 22.03 3.39
C VAL A 380 -12.95 22.15 4.64
N HIS A 381 -13.32 23.08 5.52
CA HIS A 381 -12.58 23.39 6.74
C HIS A 381 -13.42 23.18 8.01
N ASP A 382 -14.64 22.66 7.88
CA ASP A 382 -15.57 22.34 8.95
C ASP A 382 -15.59 20.84 9.31
N ILE A 383 -14.61 20.09 8.82
CA ILE A 383 -14.34 18.69 9.17
C ILE A 383 -13.03 18.66 9.97
N ASP A 384 -13.06 17.99 11.12
CA ASP A 384 -11.91 17.84 12.01
C ASP A 384 -10.78 17.04 11.33
N LYS A 385 -9.54 17.34 11.71
CA LYS A 385 -8.32 16.77 11.12
C LYS A 385 -7.42 16.22 12.23
N TYR A 386 -6.74 15.10 11.97
CA TYR A 386 -5.78 14.54 12.93
C TYR A 386 -4.43 15.25 12.95
N HIS A 387 -4.09 15.96 11.88
CA HIS A 387 -2.87 16.75 11.78
C HIS A 387 -3.15 18.00 10.94
N LYS A 388 -2.45 19.11 11.26
CA LYS A 388 -2.70 20.43 10.66
C LYS A 388 -2.50 20.47 9.13
N ASP A 389 -1.60 19.62 8.62
CA ASP A 389 -1.27 19.54 7.19
C ASP A 389 -2.28 18.69 6.39
N VAL A 390 -3.22 18.00 7.07
CA VAL A 390 -4.26 17.22 6.40
C VAL A 390 -5.24 18.14 5.71
N ARG A 391 -5.63 17.81 4.48
CA ARG A 391 -6.68 18.51 3.73
C ARG A 391 -7.92 17.63 3.66
N THR A 392 -9.10 18.24 3.69
CA THR A 392 -10.39 17.56 3.80
C THR A 392 -11.30 18.02 2.67
N TYR A 393 -11.95 17.07 1.99
CA TYR A 393 -12.80 17.34 0.84
C TYR A 393 -14.15 16.66 0.99
N GLU A 394 -15.22 17.38 0.64
CA GLU A 394 -16.48 16.77 0.26
C GLU A 394 -16.39 16.34 -1.20
N VAL A 395 -16.75 15.09 -1.48
CA VAL A 395 -16.85 14.55 -2.83
C VAL A 395 -18.32 14.41 -3.18
N LYS A 396 -18.75 14.97 -4.32
CA LYS A 396 -20.16 14.95 -4.76
C LYS A 396 -20.31 14.49 -6.20
N ASP A 397 -21.42 13.84 -6.52
CA ASP A 397 -21.76 13.48 -7.88
C ASP A 397 -22.37 14.66 -8.67
N THR A 398 -22.78 14.41 -9.92
CA THR A 398 -23.40 15.42 -10.77
C THR A 398 -24.76 15.92 -10.29
N ASN A 399 -25.43 15.18 -9.38
CA ASN A 399 -26.70 15.59 -8.77
C ASN A 399 -26.48 16.43 -7.51
N GLY A 400 -25.24 16.54 -7.03
CA GLY A 400 -24.87 17.21 -5.80
C GLY A 400 -24.95 16.29 -4.56
N ASP A 401 -25.21 14.99 -4.75
CA ASP A 401 -25.29 14.02 -3.66
C ASP A 401 -23.89 13.69 -3.14
N LEU A 402 -23.76 13.50 -1.83
CA LEU A 402 -22.50 13.14 -1.21
C LEU A 402 -22.05 11.76 -1.69
N VAL A 403 -20.83 11.70 -2.23
CA VAL A 403 -20.15 10.47 -2.64
C VAL A 403 -19.19 10.00 -1.57
N ALA A 404 -18.43 10.89 -0.93
CA ALA A 404 -17.48 10.53 0.13
C ALA A 404 -16.99 11.76 0.91
N VAL A 405 -16.34 11.51 2.05
CA VAL A 405 -15.39 12.46 2.65
C VAL A 405 -13.97 11.95 2.38
N PHE A 406 -13.13 12.83 1.84
CA PHE A 406 -11.76 12.49 1.46
C PHE A 406 -10.74 13.30 2.28
N TYR A 407 -9.75 12.63 2.86
CA TYR A 407 -8.64 13.23 3.60
C TYR A 407 -7.33 13.02 2.83
N ALA A 408 -6.50 14.05 2.71
CA ALA A 408 -5.23 13.96 2.00
C ALA A 408 -4.08 14.46 2.88
N ASP A 409 -3.05 13.62 3.09
CA ASP A 409 -1.91 13.90 3.98
C ASP A 409 -0.57 13.59 3.31
N PHE A 410 0.13 14.61 2.83
CA PHE A 410 1.19 14.41 1.85
C PHE A 410 2.62 14.37 2.41
N PHE A 411 2.91 14.92 3.58
CA PHE A 411 4.30 15.25 3.94
C PHE A 411 4.91 14.34 5.01
N PRO A 412 6.22 14.02 4.92
CA PRO A 412 6.92 13.20 5.90
C PRO A 412 7.09 13.93 7.24
N ARG A 413 7.11 13.17 8.34
CA ARG A 413 7.33 13.67 9.70
C ARG A 413 7.64 12.51 10.65
N LYS A 414 8.23 12.82 11.81
CA LYS A 414 8.73 11.83 12.78
C LYS A 414 7.73 10.70 13.12
N GLY A 415 6.45 11.04 13.26
CA GLY A 415 5.37 10.10 13.60
C GLY A 415 4.74 9.36 12.41
N LYS A 416 5.18 9.61 11.18
CA LYS A 416 4.61 9.01 9.97
C LYS A 416 5.56 7.92 9.45
N ARG A 417 5.03 6.72 9.18
CA ARG A 417 5.81 5.67 8.51
C ARG A 417 6.12 6.06 7.05
N ASN A 418 7.24 5.56 6.53
CA ASN A 418 7.61 5.73 5.12
C ASN A 418 6.63 5.01 4.16
N GLY A 419 6.62 5.45 2.89
CA GLY A 419 5.78 4.90 1.82
C GLY A 419 4.55 5.76 1.53
N ALA A 420 3.57 5.17 0.87
CA ALA A 420 2.25 5.75 0.64
C ALA A 420 1.18 4.67 0.83
N TRP A 421 -0.03 5.08 1.24
CA TRP A 421 -1.16 4.15 1.41
C TRP A 421 -2.50 4.87 1.46
N MET A 422 -3.56 4.11 1.23
CA MET A 422 -4.95 4.51 1.44
C MET A 422 -5.52 3.89 2.73
N THR A 423 -6.42 4.58 3.41
CA THR A 423 -7.16 4.06 4.58
C THR A 423 -8.64 4.39 4.49
N SER A 424 -9.49 3.49 4.97
CA SER A 424 -10.93 3.71 5.14
C SER A 424 -11.23 3.87 6.64
N PHE A 425 -11.70 5.05 7.05
CA PHE A 425 -12.22 5.29 8.41
C PHE A 425 -13.64 4.75 8.59
N LYS A 426 -14.39 4.70 7.49
CA LYS A 426 -15.76 4.22 7.39
C LYS A 426 -15.96 3.69 5.98
N SER A 427 -16.33 2.42 5.86
CA SER A 427 -16.67 1.81 4.57
C SER A 427 -18.05 2.25 4.08
N GLN A 428 -18.26 2.15 2.77
CA GLN A 428 -19.59 2.36 2.18
C GLN A 428 -20.47 1.12 2.41
N TYR A 429 -21.77 1.29 2.61
CA TYR A 429 -22.74 0.19 2.60
C TYR A 429 -24.18 0.72 2.42
N ILE A 430 -25.09 -0.14 1.99
CA ILE A 430 -26.53 0.17 1.91
C ILE A 430 -27.27 -0.64 2.97
N LYS A 431 -27.94 0.04 3.89
CA LYS A 431 -28.77 -0.59 4.93
C LYS A 431 -30.08 0.16 5.08
N ASN A 432 -31.20 -0.57 5.07
CA ASN A 432 -32.55 0.01 5.19
C ASN A 432 -32.84 1.15 4.18
N GLY A 433 -32.33 1.01 2.95
CA GLY A 433 -32.46 2.02 1.89
C GLY A 433 -31.56 3.24 2.03
N VAL A 434 -30.72 3.31 3.08
CA VAL A 434 -29.74 4.39 3.28
C VAL A 434 -28.39 3.94 2.74
N ASN A 435 -27.82 4.70 1.81
CA ASN A 435 -26.46 4.50 1.29
C ASN A 435 -25.47 5.30 2.15
N GLU A 436 -24.91 4.65 3.15
CA GLU A 436 -23.89 5.24 4.02
C GLU A 436 -22.60 5.42 3.23
N ARG A 437 -22.12 6.66 3.17
CA ARG A 437 -20.99 7.04 2.31
C ARG A 437 -19.65 6.87 3.04
N PRO A 438 -18.57 6.51 2.31
CA PRO A 438 -17.29 6.19 2.91
C PRO A 438 -16.49 7.44 3.30
N HIS A 439 -15.62 7.26 4.28
CA HIS A 439 -14.61 8.23 4.68
C HIS A 439 -13.24 7.63 4.41
N VAL A 440 -12.50 8.20 3.45
CA VAL A 440 -11.24 7.63 2.99
C VAL A 440 -10.11 8.64 3.08
N SER A 441 -8.90 8.16 3.34
CA SER A 441 -7.69 8.99 3.34
C SER A 441 -6.62 8.42 2.42
N ILE A 442 -5.82 9.30 1.84
CA ILE A 442 -4.50 8.94 1.32
C ILE A 442 -3.43 9.58 2.18
N VAL A 443 -2.35 8.83 2.42
CA VAL A 443 -1.16 9.29 3.13
C VAL A 443 0.05 9.05 2.26
N CYS A 444 0.85 10.08 2.06
CA CYS A 444 2.08 10.04 1.28
C CYS A 444 3.25 10.64 2.08
N ASN A 445 4.45 10.54 1.50
CA ASN A 445 5.68 11.14 1.98
C ASN A 445 6.37 11.92 0.85
N PHE A 446 5.74 13.00 0.40
CA PHE A 446 6.19 13.87 -0.69
C PHE A 446 7.13 14.97 -0.22
N THR A 447 7.87 15.51 -1.18
CA THR A 447 8.74 16.67 -1.05
C THR A 447 7.97 17.86 -0.46
N LYS A 448 8.42 18.35 0.69
CA LYS A 448 7.82 19.51 1.36
C LYS A 448 8.04 20.80 0.57
N PRO A 449 7.16 21.81 0.73
CA PRO A 449 7.51 23.18 0.33
C PRO A 449 8.73 23.66 1.13
N THR A 450 9.54 24.52 0.53
CA THR A 450 10.63 25.21 1.20
C THR A 450 10.25 26.67 1.44
N GLY A 451 11.10 27.43 2.15
CA GLY A 451 10.91 28.87 2.31
C GLY A 451 10.79 29.66 0.99
N THR A 452 11.24 29.10 -0.15
CA THR A 452 11.25 29.80 -1.46
C THR A 452 10.38 29.14 -2.54
N LYS A 453 9.98 27.88 -2.36
CA LYS A 453 9.27 27.09 -3.39
C LYS A 453 8.06 26.34 -2.81
N PRO A 454 6.95 26.20 -3.57
CA PRO A 454 5.87 25.30 -3.17
C PRO A 454 6.35 23.84 -3.20
N SER A 455 5.48 22.90 -2.80
CA SER A 455 5.77 21.47 -2.96
C SER A 455 5.79 21.11 -4.45
N LEU A 456 7.00 20.92 -4.98
CA LEU A 456 7.24 20.53 -6.38
C LEU A 456 7.60 19.05 -6.41
N LEU A 457 6.71 18.25 -7.00
CA LEU A 457 6.80 16.81 -7.04
C LEU A 457 7.74 16.34 -8.14
N THR A 458 8.54 15.33 -7.84
CA THR A 458 9.15 14.45 -8.84
C THR A 458 8.05 13.72 -9.62
N PHE A 459 8.38 13.22 -10.81
CA PHE A 459 7.40 12.46 -11.60
C PHE A 459 6.95 11.18 -10.89
N ASN A 460 7.83 10.53 -10.11
CA ASN A 460 7.45 9.38 -9.28
C ASN A 460 6.48 9.74 -8.15
N GLU A 461 6.59 10.92 -7.54
CA GLU A 461 5.61 11.39 -6.55
C GLU A 461 4.26 11.73 -7.21
N VAL A 462 4.27 12.21 -8.46
CA VAL A 462 3.04 12.39 -9.27
C VAL A 462 2.35 11.06 -9.49
N THR A 463 3.06 10.03 -9.99
CA THR A 463 2.46 8.71 -10.19
C THR A 463 2.01 8.07 -8.88
N THR A 464 2.76 8.26 -7.78
CA THR A 464 2.36 7.82 -6.43
C THR A 464 1.05 8.49 -5.97
N LEU A 465 0.85 9.79 -6.24
CA LEU A 465 -0.41 10.46 -5.93
C LEU A 465 -1.57 9.81 -6.69
N PHE A 466 -1.41 9.56 -7.99
CA PHE A 466 -2.42 8.92 -8.82
C PHE A 466 -2.69 7.47 -8.39
N HIS A 467 -1.66 6.73 -7.98
CA HIS A 467 -1.78 5.38 -7.42
C HIS A 467 -2.69 5.36 -6.19
N GLU A 468 -2.37 6.16 -5.18
CA GLU A 468 -3.16 6.22 -3.94
C GLU A 468 -4.56 6.80 -4.19
N PHE A 469 -4.68 7.73 -5.13
CA PHE A 469 -5.97 8.27 -5.53
C PHE A 469 -6.84 7.23 -6.26
N GLY A 470 -6.24 6.27 -6.97
CA GLY A 470 -6.95 5.12 -7.53
C GLY A 470 -7.53 4.19 -6.46
N HIS A 471 -6.77 3.91 -5.39
CA HIS A 471 -7.32 3.23 -4.20
C HIS A 471 -8.44 4.06 -3.56
N ALA A 472 -8.27 5.38 -3.45
CA ALA A 472 -9.30 6.27 -2.94
C ALA A 472 -10.58 6.22 -3.79
N LEU A 473 -10.46 6.23 -5.12
CA LEU A 473 -11.60 6.08 -6.05
C LEU A 473 -12.30 4.75 -5.87
N HIS A 474 -11.55 3.66 -5.68
CA HIS A 474 -12.12 2.34 -5.40
C HIS A 474 -12.93 2.34 -4.10
N GLY A 475 -12.46 3.03 -3.05
CA GLY A 475 -13.23 3.24 -1.83
C GLY A 475 -14.44 4.16 -2.02
N MET A 476 -14.25 5.33 -2.65
CA MET A 476 -15.28 6.37 -2.79
C MET A 476 -16.44 5.96 -3.69
N LEU A 477 -16.18 5.22 -4.77
CA LEU A 477 -17.19 4.84 -5.76
C LEU A 477 -17.85 3.50 -5.47
N ALA A 478 -17.52 2.86 -4.34
CA ALA A 478 -18.17 1.66 -3.86
C ALA A 478 -19.69 1.83 -3.75
N ASN A 479 -20.43 0.79 -4.10
CA ASN A 479 -21.88 0.75 -4.03
C ASN A 479 -22.40 -0.66 -3.74
N THR A 480 -22.09 -1.15 -2.53
CA THR A 480 -22.44 -2.49 -2.03
C THR A 480 -23.49 -2.42 -0.93
N THR A 481 -24.11 -3.56 -0.63
CA THR A 481 -25.03 -3.74 0.50
C THR A 481 -24.24 -3.94 1.79
N TYR A 482 -23.19 -4.76 1.75
CA TYR A 482 -22.46 -5.18 2.95
C TYR A 482 -21.10 -4.48 3.09
N PRO A 483 -20.75 -3.96 4.28
CA PRO A 483 -19.50 -3.22 4.48
C PRO A 483 -18.25 -4.08 4.30
N ASN A 484 -18.31 -5.38 4.65
CA ASN A 484 -17.18 -6.31 4.50
C ASN A 484 -16.85 -6.67 3.03
N LEU A 485 -17.69 -6.27 2.09
CA LEU A 485 -17.46 -6.46 0.65
C LEU A 485 -17.26 -5.12 -0.07
N SER A 486 -17.29 -4.00 0.66
CA SER A 486 -17.27 -2.67 0.05
C SER A 486 -15.86 -2.17 -0.24
N GLY A 487 -15.75 -1.32 -1.27
CA GLY A 487 -14.53 -0.63 -1.66
C GLY A 487 -13.37 -1.58 -1.90
N THR A 488 -12.24 -1.32 -1.24
CA THR A 488 -11.00 -2.08 -1.39
C THR A 488 -11.02 -3.47 -0.73
N SER A 489 -12.18 -3.96 -0.26
CA SER A 489 -12.38 -5.31 0.30
C SER A 489 -12.44 -6.40 -0.80
N VAL A 490 -11.43 -6.40 -1.67
CA VAL A 490 -11.28 -7.32 -2.82
C VAL A 490 -10.20 -8.36 -2.56
N TYR A 491 -9.93 -9.20 -3.57
CA TYR A 491 -8.78 -10.10 -3.53
C TYR A 491 -7.50 -9.26 -3.61
N TRP A 492 -6.48 -9.63 -2.86
CA TRP A 492 -5.28 -8.80 -2.71
C TRP A 492 -4.47 -8.66 -4.00
N ASP A 493 -4.48 -9.67 -4.87
CA ASP A 493 -3.87 -9.63 -6.20
C ASP A 493 -4.76 -8.96 -7.27
N PHE A 494 -5.86 -8.33 -6.84
CA PHE A 494 -6.71 -7.46 -7.63
C PHE A 494 -6.76 -6.02 -7.11
N VAL A 495 -6.44 -5.79 -5.84
CA VAL A 495 -6.58 -4.47 -5.19
C VAL A 495 -5.73 -3.40 -5.87
N GLU A 496 -4.60 -3.78 -6.46
CA GLU A 496 -3.69 -2.87 -7.13
C GLU A 496 -4.11 -2.48 -8.57
N LEU A 497 -5.14 -3.13 -9.14
CA LEU A 497 -5.60 -2.73 -10.48
C LEU A 497 -6.17 -1.29 -10.48
N PRO A 498 -7.11 -0.92 -9.59
CA PRO A 498 -7.63 0.46 -9.53
C PRO A 498 -6.59 1.53 -9.20
N SER A 499 -5.54 1.20 -8.46
CA SER A 499 -4.44 2.13 -8.17
C SER A 499 -3.54 2.30 -9.38
N GLN A 500 -2.98 1.21 -9.91
CA GLN A 500 -2.02 1.23 -11.02
C GLN A 500 -2.63 1.78 -12.30
N ILE A 501 -3.90 1.49 -12.59
CA ILE A 501 -4.53 2.01 -13.81
C ILE A 501 -4.49 3.55 -13.85
N MET A 502 -4.70 4.23 -12.72
CA MET A 502 -4.72 5.69 -12.64
C MET A 502 -3.36 6.32 -12.95
N GLU A 503 -2.25 5.61 -12.70
CA GLU A 503 -0.90 6.08 -13.00
C GLU A 503 -0.71 6.35 -14.50
N ASN A 504 -1.40 5.59 -15.36
CA ASN A 504 -1.27 5.70 -16.81
C ASN A 504 -1.69 7.08 -17.36
N TRP A 505 -2.61 7.81 -16.69
CA TRP A 505 -2.97 9.18 -17.08
C TRP A 505 -1.81 10.17 -16.90
N CYS A 506 -0.81 9.86 -16.06
CA CYS A 506 0.38 10.69 -15.90
C CYS A 506 1.28 10.70 -17.14
N TYR A 507 1.04 9.78 -18.09
CA TYR A 507 1.82 9.66 -19.31
C TYR A 507 1.09 10.23 -20.53
N GLU A 508 -0.21 10.57 -20.43
CA GLU A 508 -0.99 10.95 -21.62
C GLU A 508 -1.10 12.47 -21.77
N PRO A 509 -0.78 13.04 -22.96
CA PRO A 509 -0.73 14.49 -23.16
C PRO A 509 -2.01 15.22 -22.75
N GLU A 510 -3.17 14.72 -23.18
CA GLU A 510 -4.48 15.30 -22.87
C GLU A 510 -4.79 15.33 -21.38
N ALA A 511 -4.17 14.45 -20.58
CA ALA A 511 -4.33 14.40 -19.13
C ALA A 511 -3.30 15.30 -18.43
N LEU A 512 -2.04 15.30 -18.89
CA LEU A 512 -0.99 16.19 -18.38
C LEU A 512 -1.34 17.67 -18.59
N GLU A 513 -1.97 18.02 -19.71
CA GLU A 513 -2.46 19.38 -19.98
C GLU A 513 -3.43 19.93 -18.92
N LEU A 514 -4.02 19.05 -18.08
CA LEU A 514 -4.94 19.46 -17.02
C LEU A 514 -4.23 19.93 -15.74
N PHE A 515 -2.95 19.60 -15.55
CA PHE A 515 -2.25 19.85 -14.29
C PHE A 515 -0.77 20.16 -14.37
N ALA A 516 -0.09 19.74 -15.44
CA ALA A 516 1.33 19.92 -15.63
C ALA A 516 1.64 21.36 -16.11
N HIS A 517 1.45 22.34 -15.23
CA HIS A 517 1.69 23.75 -15.51
C HIS A 517 2.79 24.31 -14.64
N HIS A 518 3.73 25.03 -15.25
CA HIS A 518 4.83 25.67 -14.54
C HIS A 518 4.30 26.52 -13.37
N TYR A 519 4.80 26.30 -12.15
CA TYR A 519 4.29 26.92 -10.93
C TYR A 519 4.35 28.46 -10.97
N LYS A 520 5.39 29.04 -11.60
CA LYS A 520 5.54 30.49 -11.77
C LYS A 520 4.81 31.09 -12.98
N THR A 521 4.92 30.48 -14.17
CA THR A 521 4.48 31.09 -15.43
C THR A 521 3.07 30.64 -15.84
N GLY A 522 2.60 29.51 -15.32
CA GLY A 522 1.34 28.89 -15.72
C GLY A 522 1.40 28.18 -17.08
N GLU A 523 2.54 28.21 -17.77
CA GLU A 523 2.72 27.54 -19.05
C GLU A 523 2.60 26.03 -18.90
N VAL A 524 1.91 25.39 -19.85
CA VAL A 524 1.81 23.92 -19.92
C VAL A 524 3.20 23.34 -20.14
N ILE A 525 3.45 22.15 -19.59
CA ILE A 525 4.67 21.39 -19.83
C ILE A 525 4.91 21.26 -21.35
N PRO A 526 6.12 21.57 -21.84
CA PRO A 526 6.43 21.41 -23.26
C PRO A 526 6.19 19.97 -23.73
N MET A 527 5.52 19.81 -24.88
CA MET A 527 5.21 18.48 -25.43
C MET A 527 6.45 17.60 -25.62
N GLU A 528 7.60 18.22 -25.92
CA GLU A 528 8.91 17.55 -25.99
C GLU A 528 9.25 16.80 -24.69
N TYR A 529 8.90 17.34 -23.52
CA TYR A 529 9.13 16.64 -22.25
C TYR A 529 8.18 15.46 -22.07
N ILE A 530 6.95 15.54 -22.58
CA ILE A 530 5.98 14.44 -22.55
C ILE A 530 6.47 13.29 -23.44
N GLU A 531 6.92 13.59 -24.65
CA GLU A 531 7.53 12.61 -25.56
C GLU A 531 8.74 11.95 -24.89
N LYS A 532 9.62 12.73 -24.25
CA LYS A 532 10.77 12.20 -23.52
C LYS A 532 10.40 11.38 -22.29
N ILE A 533 9.35 11.73 -21.57
CA ILE A 533 8.82 10.90 -20.47
C ILE A 533 8.37 9.54 -21.02
N LYS A 534 7.69 9.52 -22.18
CA LYS A 534 7.30 8.28 -22.85
C LYS A 534 8.51 7.48 -23.36
N ASP A 535 9.45 8.14 -24.02
CA ASP A 535 10.66 7.50 -24.58
C ASP A 535 11.57 6.93 -23.47
N SER A 536 11.64 7.62 -22.33
CA SER A 536 12.38 7.14 -21.16
C SER A 536 11.58 6.18 -20.28
N ALA A 537 10.29 5.91 -20.54
CA ALA A 537 9.51 4.97 -19.75
C ALA A 537 10.03 3.52 -19.85
N ALA A 538 10.71 3.17 -20.95
CA ALA A 538 11.38 1.88 -21.11
C ALA A 538 12.86 1.91 -20.66
N PHE A 539 13.38 3.06 -20.24
CA PHE A 539 14.78 3.18 -19.82
C PHE A 539 15.02 2.40 -18.52
N GLN A 540 15.93 1.43 -18.58
CA GLN A 540 16.29 0.56 -17.44
C GLN A 540 15.13 -0.25 -16.86
N GLU A 541 14.08 -0.47 -17.65
CA GLU A 541 12.91 -1.21 -17.19
C GLU A 541 13.23 -2.69 -16.95
N GLY A 542 14.22 -3.26 -17.65
CA GLY A 542 14.75 -4.59 -17.32
C GLY A 542 15.26 -4.66 -15.87
N MET A 543 16.12 -3.71 -15.47
CA MET A 543 16.64 -3.60 -14.11
C MET A 543 15.53 -3.35 -13.07
N ALA A 544 14.59 -2.45 -13.38
CA ALA A 544 13.46 -2.12 -12.49
C ALA A 544 12.53 -3.32 -12.28
N THR A 545 12.17 -4.01 -13.37
CA THR A 545 11.38 -5.25 -13.30
C THR A 545 12.13 -6.33 -12.54
N LEU A 546 13.44 -6.53 -12.78
CA LEU A 546 14.23 -7.52 -12.04
C LEU A 546 14.24 -7.28 -10.53
N ARG A 547 14.28 -6.00 -10.11
CA ARG A 547 14.15 -5.60 -8.71
C ARG A 547 12.77 -5.93 -8.11
N GLN A 548 11.67 -5.70 -8.83
CA GLN A 548 10.33 -6.08 -8.34
C GLN A 548 10.16 -7.60 -8.24
N LEU A 549 10.71 -8.34 -9.21
CA LEU A 549 10.69 -9.81 -9.19
C LEU A 549 11.51 -10.36 -8.01
N SER A 550 12.65 -9.74 -7.68
CA SER A 550 13.47 -10.18 -6.55
C SER A 550 12.69 -10.12 -5.22
N PHE A 551 11.84 -9.10 -5.04
CA PHE A 551 11.00 -8.94 -3.86
C PHE A 551 9.88 -9.99 -3.78
N GLY A 552 9.23 -10.28 -4.91
CA GLY A 552 8.22 -11.35 -4.99
C GLY A 552 8.82 -12.73 -4.75
N LEU A 553 10.02 -12.99 -5.27
CA LEU A 553 10.75 -14.24 -5.04
C LEU A 553 11.20 -14.37 -3.59
N LEU A 554 11.71 -13.30 -2.97
CA LEU A 554 12.09 -13.28 -1.54
C LEU A 554 10.88 -13.57 -0.65
N ASP A 555 9.73 -12.95 -0.90
CA ASP A 555 8.47 -13.21 -0.18
C ASP A 555 8.05 -14.68 -0.27
N MET A 556 8.04 -15.24 -1.48
CA MET A 556 7.72 -16.65 -1.69
C MET A 556 8.76 -17.59 -1.07
N GLY A 557 10.03 -17.20 -1.06
CA GLY A 557 11.09 -17.91 -0.36
C GLY A 557 10.81 -18.02 1.14
N TRP A 558 10.41 -16.92 1.77
CA TRP A 558 10.10 -16.92 3.21
C TRP A 558 8.86 -17.75 3.54
N HIS A 559 7.81 -17.72 2.71
CA HIS A 559 6.48 -18.18 3.12
C HIS A 559 5.98 -19.48 2.47
N ALA A 560 6.63 -19.96 1.41
CA ALA A 560 6.19 -21.13 0.65
C ALA A 560 7.10 -22.36 0.83
N GLN A 561 7.76 -22.46 1.98
CA GLN A 561 8.55 -23.62 2.41
C GLN A 561 8.54 -23.75 3.95
N ASP A 562 9.16 -24.82 4.46
CA ASP A 562 9.42 -25.00 5.89
C ASP A 562 10.62 -24.11 6.32
N PRO A 563 10.44 -23.18 7.28
CA PRO A 563 11.50 -22.31 7.73
C PRO A 563 12.48 -22.95 8.72
N ALA A 564 12.30 -24.21 9.13
CA ALA A 564 13.15 -24.85 10.15
C ALA A 564 14.64 -24.89 9.79
N ALA A 565 14.98 -24.87 8.49
CA ALA A 565 16.36 -24.82 8.01
C ALA A 565 16.93 -23.40 7.90
N ILE A 566 16.11 -22.35 8.06
CA ILE A 566 16.52 -20.96 7.93
C ILE A 566 17.05 -20.47 9.28
N GLY A 567 18.37 -20.54 9.45
CA GLY A 567 19.03 -20.10 10.69
C GLY A 567 19.57 -18.66 10.64
N ASP A 568 19.72 -18.06 9.47
CA ASP A 568 20.32 -16.73 9.28
C ASP A 568 19.60 -15.95 8.17
N VAL A 569 19.18 -14.72 8.50
CA VAL A 569 18.38 -13.86 7.60
C VAL A 569 19.20 -13.45 6.37
N LYS A 570 20.47 -13.09 6.57
CA LYS A 570 21.32 -12.57 5.49
C LYS A 570 21.68 -13.65 4.47
N SER A 571 22.07 -14.83 4.94
CA SER A 571 22.40 -15.98 4.09
C SER A 571 21.18 -16.42 3.27
N PHE A 572 20.01 -16.44 3.89
CA PHE A 572 18.75 -16.73 3.20
C PHE A 572 18.45 -15.70 2.10
N GLU A 573 18.58 -14.41 2.41
CA GLU A 573 18.33 -13.34 1.45
C GLU A 573 19.29 -13.38 0.25
N ILE A 574 20.58 -13.67 0.48
CA ILE A 574 21.57 -13.86 -0.60
C ILE A 574 21.13 -14.99 -1.55
N GLU A 575 20.69 -16.12 -0.99
CA GLU A 575 20.21 -17.25 -1.79
C GLU A 575 19.01 -16.85 -2.66
N GLN A 576 17.99 -16.22 -2.05
CA GLN A 576 16.76 -15.83 -2.76
C GLN A 576 17.01 -14.74 -3.81
N PHE A 577 17.97 -13.84 -3.60
CA PHE A 577 18.31 -12.80 -4.58
C PHE A 577 19.26 -13.25 -5.67
N SER A 578 19.95 -14.38 -5.52
CA SER A 578 20.94 -14.88 -6.50
C SER A 578 20.45 -14.92 -7.96
N PRO A 579 19.18 -15.24 -8.29
CA PRO A 579 18.72 -15.24 -9.69
C PRO A 579 18.63 -13.83 -10.30
N THR A 580 18.51 -12.81 -9.44
CA THR A 580 18.23 -11.40 -9.76
C THR A 580 19.38 -10.44 -9.43
N GLN A 581 20.50 -10.96 -8.93
CA GLN A 581 21.61 -10.14 -8.45
C GLN A 581 22.35 -9.46 -9.62
N LEU A 582 22.47 -8.14 -9.55
CA LEU A 582 23.27 -7.32 -10.47
C LEU A 582 24.48 -6.67 -9.77
N TYR A 583 24.27 -6.17 -8.56
CA TYR A 583 25.29 -5.51 -7.75
C TYR A 583 26.04 -6.52 -6.84
N PRO A 584 27.29 -6.21 -6.45
CA PRO A 584 27.96 -6.89 -5.36
C PRO A 584 27.12 -6.90 -4.08
N ASP A 585 27.33 -7.91 -3.24
CA ASP A 585 26.69 -7.93 -1.94
C ASP A 585 27.31 -6.90 -0.98
N VAL A 586 26.51 -6.41 -0.05
CA VAL A 586 26.92 -5.52 1.04
C VAL A 586 26.61 -6.25 2.34
N GLN A 587 27.65 -6.58 3.10
CA GLN A 587 27.54 -7.45 4.28
C GLN A 587 26.64 -6.85 5.37
N GLU A 588 26.68 -5.53 5.52
CA GLU A 588 25.96 -4.76 6.53
C GLU A 588 24.49 -4.49 6.17
N ASN A 589 24.00 -4.99 5.03
CA ASN A 589 22.63 -4.73 4.58
C ASN A 589 21.80 -6.01 4.54
N ALA A 590 20.56 -5.93 5.03
CA ALA A 590 19.53 -6.95 4.81
C ALA A 590 18.19 -6.26 4.51
N MET A 591 17.58 -6.56 3.37
CA MET A 591 16.28 -5.99 3.02
C MET A 591 15.16 -6.55 3.91
N SER A 592 15.23 -7.84 4.24
CA SER A 592 14.19 -8.58 4.96
C SER A 592 13.84 -7.92 6.31
N THR A 593 14.82 -7.34 7.00
CA THR A 593 14.65 -6.68 8.31
C THR A 593 13.94 -5.32 8.24
N ALA A 594 13.74 -4.77 7.04
CA ALA A 594 12.98 -3.55 6.80
C ALA A 594 11.87 -3.72 5.76
N PHE A 595 11.57 -4.96 5.35
CA PHE A 595 10.55 -5.24 4.33
C PHE A 595 9.13 -5.21 4.90
N SER A 596 8.69 -4.01 5.25
CA SER A 596 7.43 -3.76 5.96
C SER A 596 6.19 -4.32 5.25
N HIS A 597 6.18 -4.41 3.91
CA HIS A 597 5.06 -4.98 3.14
C HIS A 597 4.68 -6.39 3.62
N ILE A 598 5.68 -7.25 3.88
CA ILE A 598 5.44 -8.66 4.19
C ILE A 598 5.53 -8.98 5.69
N PHE A 599 6.20 -8.15 6.50
CA PHE A 599 6.35 -8.40 7.95
C PHE A 599 5.47 -7.53 8.85
N GLN A 600 5.06 -6.34 8.39
CA GLN A 600 4.13 -5.45 9.11
C GLN A 600 2.80 -5.25 8.36
N GLY A 601 2.83 -5.31 7.03
CA GLY A 601 1.71 -5.09 6.14
C GLY A 601 0.99 -6.38 5.72
N GLY A 602 0.03 -6.22 4.79
CA GLY A 602 -0.83 -7.32 4.34
C GLY A 602 -0.29 -8.18 3.19
N TYR A 603 0.98 -8.03 2.79
CA TYR A 603 1.52 -8.63 1.56
C TYR A 603 2.36 -9.90 1.78
N SER A 604 2.34 -10.53 2.96
CA SER A 604 2.99 -11.84 3.14
C SER A 604 2.39 -12.88 2.18
N SER A 605 3.20 -13.56 1.37
CA SER A 605 2.75 -14.40 0.25
C SER A 605 1.87 -13.64 -0.75
N GLY A 606 2.18 -12.37 -0.96
CA GLY A 606 1.33 -11.42 -1.65
C GLY A 606 2.09 -10.32 -2.38
N TYR A 607 3.42 -10.19 -2.23
CA TYR A 607 4.15 -9.11 -2.90
C TYR A 607 4.12 -9.25 -4.43
N TYR A 608 3.96 -10.47 -4.96
CA TYR A 608 3.73 -10.72 -6.39
C TYR A 608 2.51 -9.96 -6.95
N SER A 609 1.56 -9.58 -6.09
CA SER A 609 0.33 -8.86 -6.45
C SER A 609 0.62 -7.58 -7.24
N TYR A 610 1.74 -6.90 -6.99
CA TYR A 610 2.12 -5.72 -7.78
C TYR A 610 2.31 -6.05 -9.25
N LYS A 611 3.14 -7.05 -9.58
CA LYS A 611 3.36 -7.48 -10.98
C LYS A 611 2.13 -8.20 -11.56
N TRP A 612 1.36 -8.90 -10.73
CA TRP A 612 0.14 -9.56 -11.18
C TRP A 612 -0.94 -8.55 -11.60
N ALA A 613 -1.20 -7.56 -10.75
CA ALA A 613 -2.10 -6.47 -11.06
C ALA A 613 -1.59 -5.60 -12.20
N GLU A 614 -0.27 -5.48 -12.36
CA GLU A 614 0.34 -4.73 -13.46
C GLU A 614 -0.06 -5.31 -14.84
N VAL A 615 -0.26 -6.63 -14.93
CA VAL A 615 -0.82 -7.27 -16.13
C VAL A 615 -2.27 -6.86 -16.36
N LEU A 616 -3.08 -6.78 -15.29
CA LEU A 616 -4.47 -6.32 -15.37
C LEU A 616 -4.53 -4.84 -15.78
N ASP A 617 -3.67 -4.02 -15.18
CA ASP A 617 -3.59 -2.58 -15.42
C ASP A 617 -3.26 -2.32 -16.89
N ALA A 618 -2.22 -2.97 -17.41
CA ALA A 618 -1.74 -2.70 -18.76
C ALA A 618 -2.81 -3.05 -19.80
N ASP A 619 -3.48 -4.20 -19.67
CA ASP A 619 -4.55 -4.60 -20.58
C ASP A 619 -5.83 -3.76 -20.39
N ALA A 620 -6.13 -3.32 -19.16
CA ALA A 620 -7.26 -2.43 -18.89
C ALA A 620 -7.05 -1.03 -19.50
N PHE A 621 -5.84 -0.48 -19.38
CA PHE A 621 -5.52 0.82 -19.96
C PHE A 621 -5.40 0.76 -21.49
N GLU A 622 -4.94 -0.35 -22.06
CA GLU A 622 -5.02 -0.55 -23.52
C GLU A 622 -6.46 -0.41 -24.03
N TYR A 623 -7.46 -0.89 -23.29
CA TYR A 623 -8.87 -0.69 -23.67
C TYR A 623 -9.28 0.79 -23.66
N PHE A 624 -8.82 1.58 -22.69
CA PHE A 624 -9.00 3.03 -22.70
C PHE A 624 -8.31 3.67 -23.92
N LYS A 625 -7.08 3.26 -24.25
CA LYS A 625 -6.37 3.79 -25.43
C LYS A 625 -7.07 3.45 -26.76
N GLU A 626 -7.67 2.27 -26.87
CA GLU A 626 -8.45 1.86 -28.05
C GLU A 626 -9.69 2.73 -28.30
N LYS A 627 -10.27 3.30 -27.23
CA LYS A 627 -11.53 4.08 -27.28
C LYS A 627 -11.33 5.59 -27.11
N GLY A 628 -10.25 6.00 -26.47
CA GLY A 628 -10.00 7.35 -25.96
C GLY A 628 -9.89 7.32 -24.44
N ILE A 629 -8.85 7.97 -23.89
CA ILE A 629 -8.51 7.89 -22.45
C ILE A 629 -9.57 8.50 -21.52
N PHE A 630 -10.53 9.25 -22.07
CA PHE A 630 -11.70 9.80 -21.38
C PHE A 630 -13.03 9.27 -21.95
N ASP A 631 -13.01 8.15 -22.67
CA ASP A 631 -14.23 7.54 -23.21
C ASP A 631 -15.20 7.17 -22.08
N LYS A 632 -16.42 7.72 -22.17
CA LYS A 632 -17.41 7.61 -21.10
C LYS A 632 -17.94 6.19 -20.94
N GLU A 633 -18.13 5.47 -22.05
CA GLU A 633 -18.64 4.09 -22.00
C GLU A 633 -17.63 3.17 -21.31
N THR A 634 -16.34 3.31 -21.64
CA THR A 634 -15.25 2.54 -21.02
C THR A 634 -15.11 2.90 -19.54
N ALA A 635 -15.17 4.18 -19.19
CA ALA A 635 -15.15 4.64 -17.81
C ALA A 635 -16.35 4.11 -16.99
N ASP A 636 -17.55 4.09 -17.57
CA ASP A 636 -18.75 3.54 -16.92
C ASP A 636 -18.66 2.02 -16.77
N LYS A 637 -18.11 1.29 -17.74
CA LYS A 637 -17.83 -0.14 -17.57
C LYS A 637 -16.83 -0.40 -16.46
N PHE A 638 -15.76 0.40 -16.36
CA PHE A 638 -14.78 0.27 -15.29
C PHE A 638 -15.40 0.57 -13.93
N LYS A 639 -16.15 1.67 -13.81
CA LYS A 639 -16.89 2.02 -12.59
C LYS A 639 -17.88 0.92 -12.18
N ASN A 640 -18.71 0.45 -13.10
CA ASN A 640 -19.82 -0.45 -12.81
C ASN A 640 -19.40 -1.92 -12.59
N ASN A 641 -18.20 -2.31 -13.03
CA ASN A 641 -17.71 -3.68 -12.85
C ASN A 641 -16.54 -3.78 -11.88
N ILE A 642 -15.75 -2.72 -11.71
CA ILE A 642 -14.54 -2.73 -10.86
C ILE A 642 -14.78 -1.86 -9.63
N LEU A 643 -14.80 -0.53 -9.79
CA LEU A 643 -14.77 0.41 -8.65
C LEU A 643 -15.99 0.33 -7.72
N SER A 644 -17.19 0.09 -8.27
CA SER A 644 -18.42 0.05 -7.47
C SER A 644 -18.71 -1.31 -6.84
N LYS A 645 -18.03 -2.36 -7.29
CA LYS A 645 -18.36 -3.75 -6.93
C LYS A 645 -17.63 -4.23 -5.71
N GLY A 646 -16.45 -3.70 -5.41
CA GLY A 646 -15.61 -4.24 -4.33
C GLY A 646 -15.54 -5.76 -4.41
N GLY A 647 -15.67 -6.43 -3.26
CA GLY A 647 -15.58 -7.88 -3.13
C GLY A 647 -16.87 -8.66 -3.38
N THR A 648 -17.85 -8.13 -4.11
CA THR A 648 -19.19 -8.75 -4.29
C THR A 648 -19.19 -9.99 -5.19
N GLU A 649 -18.19 -10.14 -6.05
CA GLU A 649 -18.04 -11.28 -6.98
C GLU A 649 -16.55 -11.57 -7.22
N HIS A 650 -16.25 -12.72 -7.83
CA HIS A 650 -14.86 -13.08 -8.14
C HIS A 650 -14.22 -12.07 -9.12
N PRO A 651 -13.01 -11.56 -8.85
CA PRO A 651 -12.42 -10.47 -9.64
C PRO A 651 -12.25 -10.78 -11.13
N MET A 652 -11.93 -12.03 -11.50
CA MET A 652 -11.84 -12.43 -12.92
C MET A 652 -13.19 -12.29 -13.65
N LEU A 653 -14.32 -12.53 -12.98
CA LEU A 653 -15.65 -12.33 -13.58
C LEU A 653 -15.93 -10.85 -13.81
N LEU A 654 -15.60 -10.02 -12.81
CA LEU A 654 -15.71 -8.56 -12.88
C LEU A 654 -14.84 -8.00 -14.02
N TYR A 655 -13.59 -8.44 -14.12
CA TYR A 655 -12.67 -8.06 -15.18
C TYR A 655 -13.19 -8.43 -16.56
N LYS A 656 -13.66 -9.67 -16.75
CA LYS A 656 -14.25 -10.12 -18.03
C LYS A 656 -15.46 -9.29 -18.45
N ARG A 657 -16.31 -8.86 -17.51
CA ARG A 657 -17.46 -7.98 -17.83
C ARG A 657 -17.03 -6.57 -18.22
N PHE A 658 -15.94 -6.06 -17.64
CA PHE A 658 -15.35 -4.79 -18.04
C PHE A 658 -14.67 -4.90 -19.41
N ARG A 659 -13.71 -5.82 -19.55
CA ARG A 659 -12.78 -5.91 -20.67
C ARG A 659 -13.34 -6.69 -21.87
N GLY A 660 -14.24 -7.64 -21.62
CA GLY A 660 -14.77 -8.59 -22.61
C GLY A 660 -13.92 -9.86 -22.79
N GLN A 661 -12.76 -9.94 -22.15
CA GLN A 661 -11.82 -11.06 -22.23
C GLN A 661 -11.02 -11.22 -20.91
N GLU A 662 -10.21 -12.28 -20.83
CA GLU A 662 -9.16 -12.41 -19.82
C GLU A 662 -8.02 -11.43 -20.08
N PRO A 663 -7.29 -11.00 -19.04
CA PRO A 663 -6.13 -10.13 -19.18
C PRO A 663 -5.00 -10.80 -19.98
N LYS A 664 -4.27 -10.00 -20.75
CA LYS A 664 -3.18 -10.46 -21.63
C LYS A 664 -1.82 -10.01 -21.09
N PRO A 665 -0.93 -10.93 -20.66
CA PRO A 665 0.42 -10.60 -20.20
C PRO A 665 1.27 -9.85 -21.24
N GLU A 666 0.95 -9.98 -22.52
CA GLU A 666 1.64 -9.30 -23.61
C GLU A 666 1.58 -7.77 -23.49
N ALA A 667 0.49 -7.20 -22.95
CA ALA A 667 0.36 -5.76 -22.75
C ALA A 667 1.45 -5.23 -21.80
N LEU A 668 1.67 -5.92 -20.69
CA LEU A 668 2.74 -5.59 -19.74
C LEU A 668 4.12 -5.72 -20.39
N LEU A 669 4.39 -6.81 -21.09
CA LEU A 669 5.69 -7.04 -21.71
C LEU A 669 5.99 -6.01 -22.81
N LYS A 670 4.98 -5.60 -23.57
CA LYS A 670 5.07 -4.53 -24.55
C LYS A 670 5.37 -3.19 -23.88
N ARG A 671 4.66 -2.87 -22.79
CA ARG A 671 4.89 -1.65 -22.01
C ARG A 671 6.31 -1.59 -21.45
N ALA A 672 6.80 -2.72 -20.95
CA ALA A 672 8.13 -2.83 -20.39
C ALA A 672 9.26 -2.86 -21.44
N GLY A 673 8.93 -2.79 -22.75
CA GLY A 673 9.94 -2.93 -23.81
C GLY A 673 10.59 -4.32 -23.87
N LEU A 674 9.95 -5.33 -23.28
CA LEU A 674 10.46 -6.70 -23.14
C LEU A 674 9.95 -7.65 -24.24
N LEU A 675 9.13 -7.16 -25.17
CA LEU A 675 8.81 -7.86 -26.41
C LEU A 675 9.75 -7.38 -27.52
N SER A 676 10.52 -8.31 -28.07
CA SER A 676 11.38 -8.10 -29.25
C SER A 676 10.57 -7.99 -30.53
#